data_AF-A0A961WZ95-F1
#
_entry.id   AF-A0A961WZ95-F1
#
_cell.length_a   1.000
_cell.length_b   1.000
_cell.length_c   1.000
_cell.angle_alpha   90.00
_cell.angle_beta   90.00
_cell.angle_gamma   90.00
#
_symmetry.space_group_name_H-M   'P 1'
#
loop_
_entity.id
_entity.type
_entity.pdbx_description
1 polymer ?
#
loop_
_entity_poly.entity_id
_entity_poly.type
_entity_poly.pdbx_seq_one_letter_code
_entity_poly.pdbx_strand_id
1 'polypeptide(L)'
;MLCTLLGSRSGSAGGTYAATMVSDPSQTIAGAAGSQTTQSISASGITVVDGILYGTRWEGAVNYSFADSFSDFGGAYPYAVTGFAEVSAAQQDAVRSILEGTGTAFTYGSFEQVCNLEISIAADANGPSDITIAQCNNFDGTNLETARIADFPGDGSGGSDGDVWFGNDNNQYRSPQLGDYAWMTHIHELGHALGLSHAHNGGGSVFDATVPVEYDSMEYTVMSYRGHVLGDTVTGYGNETYGFAQTLMILDILALQYLYGANYSTNNTNTVYTWDPTTGEMSLNGVGQGAPGDGAGGAANRIFLTVWDGGGYDTYDLSNYATNLELDLRPGMQSVFSQAQLSDLGDGVDASGNVYNALMFGNNTASLIENAIGGSGNDEIIGNEVANNLQGNGGSDVLDGREGSDILRGGNGTDYLFGDFDTNNRGTNPGPTYDGDTQATKTAAQLNNSRANAINVTDEIGYGFDQNVFFSGEQAHVSITASGNNQRDFYQFTILTAGTVILDIDATTGGLDARLNLYNASGILITENDDGLENIVGRFQTGESFIYDEGSTIPQDSIIYVPTLAAGTYYVEVFQWDEFTPAGINVAAGQDYVLNITVPVDNTFLFADPVDGAVDYLFGDAGDDWLFGQAGADWLYGG
;
A
#
# COMPACT_ATOMS: atom_id res chain seq x y z
N MET A 1 -7.73 0.08 -7.40
CA MET A 1 -7.86 1.15 -8.43
C MET A 1 -7.25 0.75 -9.78
N LEU A 2 -6.11 0.04 -9.81
CA LEU A 2 -5.45 -0.47 -11.02
C LEU A 2 -6.30 -1.55 -11.75
N CYS A 3 -6.97 -2.46 -11.03
CA CYS A 3 -7.88 -3.48 -11.63
C CYS A 3 -9.06 -2.87 -12.42
N THR A 4 -9.54 -1.68 -12.03
CA THR A 4 -10.58 -0.95 -12.76
C THR A 4 -10.12 -0.42 -14.12
N LEU A 5 -8.81 -0.19 -14.30
CA LEU A 5 -8.23 0.28 -15.57
C LEU A 5 -8.01 -0.86 -16.58
N LEU A 6 -8.05 -2.12 -16.12
CA LEU A 6 -7.67 -3.31 -16.89
C LEU A 6 -8.85 -3.98 -17.63
N GLY A 7 -10.04 -3.35 -17.63
CA GLY A 7 -11.13 -3.66 -18.57
C GLY A 7 -12.34 -4.40 -17.98
N SER A 8 -13.44 -3.64 -17.87
CA SER A 8 -14.86 -4.03 -17.78
C SER A 8 -15.35 -4.98 -16.67
N ARG A 9 -16.10 -4.39 -15.74
CA ARG A 9 -17.22 -5.02 -15.02
C ARG A 9 -18.28 -5.44 -16.07
N SER A 10 -18.20 -6.64 -16.62
CA SER A 10 -19.36 -7.23 -17.32
C SER A 10 -20.33 -7.73 -16.26
N GLY A 11 -21.51 -7.11 -16.21
CA GLY A 11 -22.42 -7.17 -15.06
C GLY A 11 -22.94 -8.54 -14.62
N SER A 12 -23.68 -8.45 -13.50
CA SER A 12 -24.13 -9.47 -12.55
C SER A 12 -23.06 -9.87 -11.51
N ALA A 13 -23.49 -9.88 -10.24
CA ALA A 13 -22.70 -10.22 -9.05
C ALA A 13 -21.78 -11.43 -9.28
N GLY A 14 -20.51 -11.32 -8.88
CA GLY A 14 -19.48 -12.34 -9.07
C GLY A 14 -18.48 -12.09 -10.22
N GLY A 15 -18.00 -10.85 -10.40
CA GLY A 15 -16.97 -10.55 -11.39
C GLY A 15 -15.58 -10.41 -10.76
N THR A 16 -14.68 -11.36 -11.02
CA THR A 16 -13.26 -11.32 -10.63
C THR A 16 -12.59 -10.00 -11.03
N TYR A 17 -11.80 -9.41 -10.14
CA TYR A 17 -10.95 -8.22 -10.36
C TYR A 17 -9.74 -8.56 -11.26
N ALA A 18 -9.99 -9.18 -12.40
CA ALA A 18 -8.95 -9.71 -13.24
C ALA A 18 -8.77 -8.85 -14.49
N ALA A 19 -7.57 -8.29 -14.63
CA ALA A 19 -7.03 -7.91 -15.92
C ALA A 19 -7.02 -9.16 -16.82
N THR A 20 -7.97 -9.28 -17.73
CA THR A 20 -7.90 -10.36 -18.72
C THR A 20 -6.85 -10.00 -19.76
N MET A 21 -5.58 -10.13 -19.39
CA MET A 21 -4.46 -10.07 -20.33
C MET A 21 -4.41 -11.41 -21.07
N VAL A 22 -4.69 -11.37 -22.37
CA VAL A 22 -4.46 -12.50 -23.26
C VAL A 22 -3.00 -12.42 -23.71
N SER A 23 -2.26 -13.53 -23.58
CA SER A 23 -0.90 -13.66 -24.14
C SER A 23 -0.83 -13.13 -25.57
N ASP A 24 0.25 -12.43 -25.96
CA ASP A 24 0.42 -11.99 -27.35
C ASP A 24 0.22 -13.20 -28.29
N PRO A 25 -0.69 -13.14 -29.27
CA PRO A 25 -0.97 -14.24 -30.19
C PRO A 25 0.25 -14.66 -31.04
N SER A 26 1.32 -13.88 -31.01
CA SER A 26 2.62 -14.18 -31.63
C SER A 26 3.59 -14.97 -30.73
N GLN A 27 3.23 -15.27 -29.47
CA GLN A 27 4.02 -16.15 -28.59
C GLN A 27 4.02 -17.60 -29.11
N THR A 28 4.96 -17.93 -29.98
CA THR A 28 5.36 -19.33 -30.21
C THR A 28 6.44 -19.71 -29.20
N ILE A 29 6.08 -20.54 -28.21
CA ILE A 29 7.05 -21.20 -27.33
C ILE A 29 7.83 -22.21 -28.18
N ALA A 30 8.91 -21.76 -28.82
CA ALA A 30 9.80 -22.61 -29.60
C ALA A 30 11.02 -22.98 -28.74
N GLY A 31 11.18 -24.28 -28.49
CA GLY A 31 12.31 -24.81 -27.74
C GLY A 31 13.65 -24.74 -28.49
N ALA A 32 14.69 -24.44 -27.71
CA ALA A 32 16.12 -24.72 -27.87
C ALA A 32 16.79 -24.57 -29.25
N ALA A 33 17.79 -23.66 -29.22
CA ALA A 33 19.06 -23.67 -29.94
C ALA A 33 19.04 -23.41 -31.46
N GLY A 34 19.05 -22.13 -31.82
CA GLY A 34 19.57 -21.67 -33.11
C GLY A 34 19.31 -20.18 -33.38
N SER A 35 20.38 -19.37 -33.34
CA SER A 35 20.47 -17.92 -33.66
C SER A 35 19.36 -17.04 -33.07
N GLN A 36 19.71 -16.20 -32.09
CA GLN A 36 18.77 -15.22 -31.55
C GLN A 36 18.20 -14.37 -32.67
N THR A 37 16.88 -14.25 -32.65
CA THR A 37 16.11 -13.32 -33.48
C THR A 37 15.32 -12.41 -32.57
N THR A 38 14.92 -11.27 -33.11
CA THR A 38 14.03 -10.35 -32.42
C THR A 38 12.68 -10.37 -33.13
N GLN A 39 11.62 -10.17 -32.37
CA GLN A 39 10.25 -10.24 -32.87
C GLN A 39 9.53 -8.94 -32.54
N SER A 40 8.82 -8.39 -33.52
CA SER A 40 7.85 -7.32 -33.27
C SER A 40 6.65 -7.85 -32.50
N ILE A 41 6.20 -7.10 -31.51
CA ILE A 41 5.05 -7.45 -30.67
C ILE A 41 3.82 -6.63 -31.08
N SER A 42 2.64 -7.15 -30.79
CA SER A 42 1.39 -6.39 -30.99
C SER A 42 1.05 -5.58 -29.73
N ALA A 43 0.14 -4.61 -29.85
CA ALA A 43 -0.41 -3.91 -28.67
C ALA A 43 -1.20 -4.90 -27.81
N SER A 44 -1.02 -4.83 -26.50
CA SER A 44 -1.76 -5.64 -25.53
C SER A 44 -3.23 -5.22 -25.44
N GLY A 45 -3.53 -3.96 -25.79
CA GLY A 45 -4.85 -3.35 -25.60
C GLY A 45 -5.06 -2.77 -24.21
N ILE A 46 -4.02 -2.77 -23.37
CA ILE A 46 -4.01 -2.17 -22.04
C ILE A 46 -3.03 -1.00 -22.03
N THR A 47 -3.55 0.22 -21.85
CA THR A 47 -2.76 1.46 -21.96
C THR A 47 -1.55 1.53 -21.03
N VAL A 48 -1.70 1.09 -19.77
CA VAL A 48 -0.59 1.09 -18.79
C VAL A 48 0.53 0.13 -19.16
N VAL A 49 0.22 -0.97 -19.86
CA VAL A 49 1.21 -1.94 -20.34
C VAL A 49 1.83 -1.43 -21.63
N ASP A 50 0.99 -1.05 -22.60
CA ASP A 50 1.45 -0.57 -23.92
C ASP A 50 2.40 0.64 -23.81
N GLY A 51 2.22 1.48 -22.78
CA GLY A 51 3.08 2.65 -22.57
C GLY A 51 4.48 2.40 -22.01
N ILE A 52 4.78 1.16 -21.57
CA ILE A 52 6.12 0.73 -21.18
C ILE A 52 6.69 -0.36 -22.09
N LEU A 53 6.10 -0.59 -23.27
CA LEU A 53 6.63 -1.52 -24.27
C LEU A 53 7.41 -0.77 -25.36
N TYR A 54 8.58 -1.27 -25.74
CA TYR A 54 9.31 -0.68 -26.87
C TYR A 54 8.66 -1.01 -28.23
N GLY A 55 8.21 -2.25 -28.43
CA GLY A 55 7.64 -2.71 -29.70
C GLY A 55 8.35 -3.91 -30.32
N THR A 56 9.46 -4.34 -29.74
CA THR A 56 10.19 -5.56 -30.08
C THR A 56 10.68 -6.27 -28.81
N ARG A 57 10.97 -7.56 -28.95
CA ARG A 57 11.48 -8.43 -27.89
C ARG A 57 12.47 -9.46 -28.42
N TRP A 58 13.22 -10.10 -27.52
CA TRP A 58 14.01 -11.28 -27.86
C TRP A 58 13.13 -12.51 -28.16
N GLU A 59 13.60 -13.36 -29.06
CA GLU A 59 13.01 -14.68 -29.34
C GLU A 59 14.03 -15.78 -28.98
N GLY A 60 13.76 -16.54 -27.92
CA GLY A 60 14.65 -17.58 -27.41
C GLY A 60 15.33 -17.19 -26.09
N ALA A 61 16.22 -18.07 -25.60
CA ALA A 61 17.04 -17.80 -24.42
C ALA A 61 18.01 -16.65 -24.69
N VAL A 62 18.34 -15.81 -23.73
CA VAL A 62 19.28 -14.68 -23.88
C VAL A 62 20.52 -14.94 -23.03
N ASN A 63 21.71 -14.69 -23.56
CA ASN A 63 22.92 -14.72 -22.75
C ASN A 63 23.54 -13.34 -22.56
N TYR A 64 24.20 -13.13 -21.43
CA TYR A 64 24.86 -11.87 -21.12
C TYR A 64 26.31 -12.07 -20.65
N SER A 65 27.13 -11.04 -20.78
CA SER A 65 28.53 -11.06 -20.34
C SER A 65 29.00 -9.72 -19.77
N PHE A 66 30.14 -9.74 -19.08
CA PHE A 66 30.80 -8.58 -18.53
C PHE A 66 32.07 -8.31 -19.33
N ALA A 67 32.04 -7.32 -20.23
CA ALA A 67 33.17 -7.09 -21.13
C ALA A 67 34.45 -6.75 -20.35
N ASP A 68 35.55 -7.42 -20.70
CA ASP A 68 36.90 -7.06 -20.25
C ASP A 68 37.71 -6.35 -21.35
N SER A 69 37.17 -6.30 -22.56
CA SER A 69 37.72 -5.59 -23.70
C SER A 69 36.62 -4.98 -24.57
N PHE A 70 36.91 -3.82 -25.17
CA PHE A 70 36.01 -3.23 -26.17
C PHE A 70 35.78 -4.14 -27.40
N SER A 71 36.67 -5.12 -27.64
CA SER A 71 36.48 -6.10 -28.71
C SER A 71 35.27 -7.00 -28.53
N ASP A 72 34.76 -7.13 -27.31
CA ASP A 72 33.69 -8.07 -26.96
C ASP A 72 32.35 -7.61 -27.57
N PHE A 73 32.21 -6.30 -27.80
CA PHE A 73 31.12 -5.65 -28.54
C PHE A 73 31.19 -5.82 -30.08
N GLY A 74 32.20 -6.54 -30.57
CA GLY A 74 32.39 -6.81 -32.00
C GLY A 74 33.12 -5.71 -32.79
N GLY A 75 33.55 -6.06 -34.00
CA GLY A 75 34.42 -5.22 -34.83
C GLY A 75 33.74 -4.05 -35.56
N ALA A 76 32.42 -3.93 -35.46
CA ALA A 76 31.60 -2.95 -36.18
C ALA A 76 30.63 -2.19 -35.27
N TYR A 77 30.97 -2.06 -33.99
CA TYR A 77 30.14 -1.36 -33.01
C TYR A 77 29.82 0.07 -33.48
N PRO A 78 28.54 0.49 -33.51
CA PRO A 78 28.14 1.71 -34.22
C PRO A 78 28.43 2.99 -33.44
N TYR A 79 28.69 2.88 -32.13
CA TYR A 79 28.86 4.02 -31.23
C TYR A 79 30.31 4.32 -30.90
N ALA A 80 30.64 5.61 -30.80
CA ALA A 80 31.95 6.07 -30.34
C ALA A 80 32.02 6.02 -28.81
N VAL A 81 32.72 5.02 -28.26
CA VAL A 81 32.90 4.87 -26.81
C VAL A 81 34.33 5.25 -26.39
N THR A 82 34.46 6.03 -25.33
CA THR A 82 35.78 6.34 -24.74
C THR A 82 35.77 6.23 -23.23
N GLY A 83 36.93 5.91 -22.66
CA GLY A 83 37.04 5.65 -21.22
C GLY A 83 36.38 4.33 -20.80
N PHE A 84 36.44 3.31 -21.65
CA PHE A 84 36.00 1.95 -21.33
C PHE A 84 36.58 1.47 -19.99
N ALA A 85 35.74 0.83 -19.19
CA ALA A 85 36.15 0.14 -17.97
C ALA A 85 35.25 -1.08 -17.73
N GLU A 86 35.84 -2.11 -17.12
CA GLU A 86 35.13 -3.26 -16.57
C GLU A 86 34.15 -2.83 -15.46
N VAL A 87 32.98 -3.47 -15.41
CA VAL A 87 32.07 -3.36 -14.27
C VAL A 87 32.69 -3.97 -13.01
N SER A 88 32.35 -3.42 -11.84
CA SER A 88 32.87 -3.92 -10.56
C SER A 88 32.31 -5.31 -10.20
N ALA A 89 32.94 -5.98 -9.24
CA ALA A 89 32.41 -7.24 -8.69
C ALA A 89 31.01 -7.08 -8.08
N ALA A 90 30.71 -5.93 -7.45
CA ALA A 90 29.39 -5.64 -6.90
C ALA A 90 28.33 -5.44 -7.99
N GLN A 91 28.70 -4.79 -9.10
CA GLN A 91 27.82 -4.69 -10.27
C GLN A 91 27.55 -6.06 -10.88
N GLN A 92 28.58 -6.90 -11.04
CA GLN A 92 28.39 -8.25 -11.55
C GLN A 92 27.47 -9.10 -10.65
N ASP A 93 27.58 -8.94 -9.33
CA ASP A 93 26.70 -9.61 -8.38
C ASP A 93 25.25 -9.12 -8.49
N ALA A 94 25.04 -7.80 -8.54
CA ALA A 94 23.72 -7.21 -8.73
C ALA A 94 23.08 -7.64 -10.06
N VAL A 95 23.84 -7.68 -11.16
CA VAL A 95 23.30 -8.17 -12.45
C VAL A 95 22.86 -9.63 -12.37
N ARG A 96 23.63 -10.51 -11.70
CA ARG A 96 23.23 -11.92 -11.48
C ARG A 96 21.99 -12.03 -10.59
N SER A 97 21.89 -11.20 -9.56
CA SER A 97 20.70 -11.11 -8.70
C SER A 97 19.46 -10.69 -9.50
N ILE A 98 19.59 -9.63 -10.31
CA ILE A 98 18.46 -9.01 -11.01
C ILE A 98 18.00 -9.87 -12.20
N LEU A 99 18.91 -10.43 -12.99
CA LEU A 99 18.54 -11.25 -14.16
C LEU A 99 18.12 -12.67 -13.77
N GLU A 100 18.99 -13.38 -13.05
CA GLU A 100 18.86 -14.83 -12.80
C GLU A 100 18.35 -15.15 -11.38
N GLY A 101 18.49 -14.23 -10.42
CA GLY A 101 18.23 -14.51 -9.00
C GLY A 101 19.34 -15.33 -8.32
N THR A 102 20.56 -15.33 -8.89
CA THR A 102 21.68 -16.17 -8.41
C THR A 102 22.83 -15.40 -7.76
N GLY A 103 22.71 -14.08 -7.62
CA GLY A 103 23.70 -13.25 -6.93
C GLY A 103 23.65 -13.42 -5.41
N THR A 104 24.51 -12.70 -4.70
CA THR A 104 24.60 -12.75 -3.23
C THR A 104 23.91 -11.60 -2.52
N ALA A 105 23.61 -10.50 -3.23
CA ALA A 105 22.97 -9.31 -2.66
C ALA A 105 21.46 -9.50 -2.39
N PHE A 106 20.73 -10.11 -3.32
CA PHE A 106 19.29 -10.35 -3.23
C PHE A 106 18.85 -11.40 -4.26
N THR A 107 18.04 -12.40 -3.89
CA THR A 107 17.73 -13.55 -4.76
C THR A 107 16.26 -13.68 -5.14
N TYR A 108 15.48 -12.61 -4.94
CA TYR A 108 14.03 -12.59 -5.17
C TYR A 108 13.63 -11.56 -6.22
N GLY A 109 12.56 -11.82 -6.97
CA GLY A 109 11.97 -10.92 -7.96
C GLY A 109 12.82 -10.69 -9.21
N SER A 110 13.68 -11.63 -9.61
CA SER A 110 14.51 -11.53 -10.82
C SER A 110 13.67 -11.59 -12.11
N PHE A 111 14.25 -11.16 -13.24
CA PHE A 111 13.60 -11.25 -14.55
C PHE A 111 13.20 -12.69 -14.92
N GLU A 112 14.08 -13.68 -14.70
CA GLU A 112 13.76 -15.10 -14.91
C GLU A 112 12.67 -15.60 -13.95
N GLN A 113 12.61 -15.07 -12.74
CA GLN A 113 11.60 -15.47 -11.76
C GLN A 113 10.19 -15.01 -12.15
N VAL A 114 10.05 -13.85 -12.79
CA VAL A 114 8.72 -13.27 -13.11
C VAL A 114 8.19 -13.64 -14.50
N CYS A 115 9.05 -14.02 -15.45
CA CYS A 115 8.66 -14.32 -16.83
C CYS A 115 9.41 -15.52 -17.45
N ASN A 116 8.86 -16.14 -18.50
CA ASN A 116 9.43 -17.33 -19.16
C ASN A 116 10.51 -16.98 -20.19
N LEU A 117 11.41 -16.06 -19.85
CA LEU A 117 12.63 -15.83 -20.62
C LEU A 117 13.79 -16.53 -19.91
N GLU A 118 14.44 -17.47 -20.59
CA GLU A 118 15.69 -18.07 -20.08
C GLU A 118 16.82 -17.06 -20.27
N ILE A 119 17.47 -16.66 -19.19
CA ILE A 119 18.58 -15.71 -19.18
C ILE A 119 19.76 -16.36 -18.47
N SER A 120 20.95 -16.31 -19.06
CA SER A 120 22.13 -16.89 -18.39
C SER A 120 23.42 -16.17 -18.73
N ILE A 121 24.38 -16.21 -17.82
CA ILE A 121 25.73 -15.78 -18.15
C ILE A 121 26.31 -16.61 -19.33
N ALA A 122 26.92 -15.92 -20.28
CA ALA A 122 27.55 -16.55 -21.43
C ALA A 122 28.66 -17.53 -20.98
N ALA A 123 28.87 -18.58 -21.79
CA ALA A 123 29.89 -19.59 -21.51
C ALA A 123 31.30 -18.99 -21.35
N ASP A 124 31.56 -17.89 -22.07
CA ASP A 124 32.66 -16.98 -21.78
C ASP A 124 32.08 -15.72 -21.13
N ALA A 125 32.18 -15.66 -19.80
CA ALA A 125 31.62 -14.57 -19.00
C ALA A 125 32.21 -13.18 -19.34
N ASN A 126 33.35 -13.15 -20.05
CA ASN A 126 34.00 -11.93 -20.49
C ASN A 126 34.08 -11.81 -22.01
N GLY A 127 33.37 -12.66 -22.75
CA GLY A 127 33.36 -12.66 -24.21
C GLY A 127 32.14 -11.95 -24.81
N PRO A 128 32.00 -11.96 -26.15
CA PRO A 128 30.78 -11.51 -26.81
C PRO A 128 29.55 -12.32 -26.36
N SER A 129 28.43 -11.63 -26.17
CA SER A 129 27.14 -12.22 -25.76
C SER A 129 25.98 -11.52 -26.48
N ASP A 130 24.74 -11.91 -26.16
CA ASP A 130 23.56 -11.20 -26.68
C ASP A 130 23.39 -9.84 -25.97
N ILE A 131 23.70 -9.76 -24.67
CA ILE A 131 23.73 -8.52 -23.88
C ILE A 131 25.11 -8.36 -23.24
N THR A 132 25.92 -7.45 -23.78
CA THR A 132 27.25 -7.14 -23.25
C THR A 132 27.20 -5.92 -22.34
N ILE A 133 27.75 -6.06 -21.13
CA ILE A 133 27.64 -5.05 -20.06
C ILE A 133 29.03 -4.47 -19.75
N ALA A 134 29.15 -3.15 -19.76
CA ALA A 134 30.41 -2.45 -19.46
C ALA A 134 30.19 -1.06 -18.85
N GLN A 135 31.29 -0.37 -18.56
CA GLN A 135 31.28 1.05 -18.21
C GLN A 135 32.04 1.90 -19.23
N CYS A 136 31.64 3.17 -19.34
CA CYS A 136 32.42 4.16 -20.07
C CYS A 136 32.33 5.55 -19.43
N ASN A 137 33.28 6.41 -19.79
CA ASN A 137 33.20 7.83 -19.43
C ASN A 137 32.32 8.58 -20.43
N ASN A 138 32.47 8.30 -21.74
CA ASN A 138 31.68 8.96 -22.77
C ASN A 138 31.11 7.94 -23.75
N PHE A 139 29.83 8.10 -24.05
CA PHE A 139 29.09 7.35 -25.06
C PHE A 139 28.62 8.32 -26.16
N ASP A 140 28.93 7.97 -27.41
CA ASP A 140 28.63 8.75 -28.61
C ASP A 140 29.00 10.25 -28.52
N GLY A 141 30.18 10.52 -27.95
CA GLY A 141 30.73 11.87 -27.82
C GLY A 141 30.15 12.70 -26.66
N THR A 142 29.30 12.11 -25.83
CA THR A 142 28.71 12.75 -24.64
C THR A 142 29.15 12.06 -23.36
N ASN A 143 29.30 12.82 -22.28
CA ASN A 143 29.61 12.28 -20.96
C ASN A 143 28.43 11.40 -20.49
N LEU A 144 28.71 10.17 -20.06
CA LEU A 144 27.69 9.26 -19.54
C LEU A 144 27.64 9.38 -18.02
N GLU A 145 26.79 10.28 -17.53
CA GLU A 145 26.64 10.56 -16.10
C GLU A 145 25.82 9.49 -15.34
N THR A 146 24.93 8.79 -16.05
CA THR A 146 24.03 7.78 -15.48
C THR A 146 24.31 6.39 -16.00
N ALA A 147 23.36 5.79 -16.71
CA ALA A 147 23.48 4.53 -17.43
C ALA A 147 22.57 4.62 -18.66
N ARG A 148 22.74 3.68 -19.59
CA ARG A 148 21.88 3.53 -20.76
C ARG A 148 22.06 2.15 -21.39
N ILE A 149 21.07 1.73 -22.16
CA ILE A 149 21.30 0.79 -23.25
C ILE A 149 21.90 1.47 -24.49
N ALA A 150 22.60 0.69 -25.31
CA ALA A 150 23.03 1.09 -26.64
C ALA A 150 21.82 1.15 -27.57
N ASP A 151 21.13 0.02 -27.74
CA ASP A 151 19.91 -0.13 -28.54
C ASP A 151 18.93 -1.12 -27.91
N PHE A 152 17.65 -0.97 -28.21
CA PHE A 152 16.62 -1.95 -27.83
C PHE A 152 16.73 -3.21 -28.69
N PRO A 153 16.18 -4.36 -28.24
CA PRO A 153 16.24 -5.60 -29.00
C PRO A 153 15.67 -5.44 -30.42
N GLY A 154 16.50 -5.55 -31.45
CA GLY A 154 16.07 -5.54 -32.85
C GLY A 154 16.06 -4.15 -33.50
N ASP A 155 16.53 -3.13 -32.80
CA ASP A 155 16.74 -1.79 -33.32
C ASP A 155 18.23 -1.46 -33.52
N GLY A 156 19.12 -2.28 -32.94
CA GLY A 156 20.56 -2.11 -33.00
C GLY A 156 21.17 -2.44 -34.35
N SER A 157 22.37 -1.88 -34.56
CA SER A 157 23.18 -2.13 -35.75
C SER A 157 24.56 -2.60 -35.33
N GLY A 158 25.15 -3.54 -36.06
CA GLY A 158 26.49 -4.02 -35.70
C GLY A 158 26.58 -4.87 -34.42
N GLY A 159 25.43 -5.33 -33.89
CA GLY A 159 25.35 -6.24 -32.73
C GLY A 159 25.17 -5.55 -31.38
N SER A 160 24.69 -4.31 -31.35
CA SER A 160 24.51 -3.49 -30.12
C SER A 160 23.17 -3.68 -29.41
N ASP A 161 22.35 -4.64 -29.85
CA ASP A 161 21.04 -4.92 -29.26
C ASP A 161 21.19 -5.29 -27.79
N GLY A 162 20.55 -4.55 -26.89
CA GLY A 162 20.53 -4.84 -25.46
C GLY A 162 21.82 -4.54 -24.69
N ASP A 163 22.92 -4.14 -25.35
CA ASP A 163 24.17 -3.80 -24.68
C ASP A 163 24.00 -2.67 -23.66
N VAL A 164 24.50 -2.86 -22.44
CA VAL A 164 24.32 -1.92 -21.32
C VAL A 164 25.61 -1.21 -20.99
N TRP A 165 25.52 0.11 -20.84
CA TRP A 165 26.63 0.98 -20.46
C TRP A 165 26.30 1.74 -19.20
N PHE A 166 27.10 1.53 -18.15
CA PHE A 166 27.06 2.38 -16.96
C PHE A 166 28.09 3.50 -17.06
N GLY A 167 27.68 4.68 -16.64
CA GLY A 167 28.57 5.82 -16.42
C GLY A 167 29.64 5.47 -15.39
N ASN A 168 30.85 5.97 -15.62
CA ASN A 168 31.97 5.80 -14.70
C ASN A 168 32.17 7.03 -13.79
N ASP A 169 31.23 7.97 -13.82
CA ASP A 169 31.30 9.21 -13.05
C ASP A 169 31.06 8.97 -11.57
N ASN A 170 31.92 9.57 -10.74
CA ASN A 170 31.86 9.57 -9.28
C ASN A 170 31.76 8.18 -8.60
N ASN A 171 32.04 7.09 -9.33
CA ASN A 171 31.85 5.70 -8.90
C ASN A 171 30.42 5.36 -8.43
N GLN A 172 29.41 6.14 -8.80
CA GLN A 172 28.04 6.04 -8.27
C GLN A 172 27.45 4.64 -8.45
N TYR A 173 27.62 4.03 -9.62
CA TYR A 173 27.05 2.72 -9.95
C TYR A 173 27.97 1.54 -9.62
N ARG A 174 29.17 1.78 -9.06
CA ARG A 174 30.16 0.72 -8.88
C ARG A 174 29.91 -0.15 -7.64
N SER A 175 28.95 0.21 -6.79
CA SER A 175 28.63 -0.53 -5.56
C SER A 175 27.12 -0.51 -5.28
N PRO A 176 26.29 -1.07 -6.18
CA PRO A 176 24.85 -1.11 -5.97
C PRO A 176 24.50 -1.90 -4.71
N GLN A 177 23.62 -1.34 -3.88
CA GLN A 177 23.07 -1.98 -2.69
C GLN A 177 21.55 -2.03 -2.79
N LEU A 178 20.93 -3.10 -2.27
CA LEU A 178 19.49 -3.28 -2.30
C LEU A 178 18.76 -2.04 -1.75
N GLY A 179 17.83 -1.51 -2.54
CA GLY A 179 17.02 -0.33 -2.22
C GLY A 179 17.67 1.02 -2.56
N ASP A 180 18.92 1.06 -3.02
CA ASP A 180 19.57 2.30 -3.45
C ASP A 180 19.34 2.64 -4.94
N TYR A 181 19.68 3.88 -5.30
CA TYR A 181 19.53 4.36 -6.67
C TYR A 181 20.34 3.55 -7.69
N ALA A 182 21.54 3.10 -7.31
CA ALA A 182 22.38 2.33 -8.23
C ALA A 182 21.75 0.96 -8.50
N TRP A 183 21.20 0.28 -7.50
CA TRP A 183 20.46 -0.97 -7.64
C TRP A 183 19.25 -0.83 -8.56
N MET A 184 18.37 0.14 -8.29
CA MET A 184 17.20 0.41 -9.14
C MET A 184 17.63 0.74 -10.59
N THR A 185 18.70 1.52 -10.78
CA THR A 185 19.23 1.82 -12.12
C THR A 185 19.68 0.55 -12.86
N HIS A 186 20.24 -0.45 -12.17
CA HIS A 186 20.56 -1.73 -12.83
C HIS A 186 19.29 -2.46 -13.27
N ILE A 187 18.22 -2.47 -12.45
CA ILE A 187 16.92 -3.05 -12.86
C ILE A 187 16.38 -2.31 -14.10
N HIS A 188 16.42 -0.99 -14.07
CA HIS A 188 15.93 -0.11 -15.15
C HIS A 188 16.61 -0.40 -16.49
N GLU A 189 17.94 -0.36 -16.55
CA GLU A 189 18.67 -0.55 -17.80
C GLU A 189 18.57 -1.98 -18.33
N LEU A 190 18.54 -2.97 -17.43
CA LEU A 190 18.31 -4.36 -17.82
C LEU A 190 16.88 -4.55 -18.33
N GLY A 191 15.90 -3.82 -17.82
CA GLY A 191 14.55 -3.78 -18.36
C GLY A 191 14.52 -3.23 -19.80
N HIS A 192 15.28 -2.18 -20.08
CA HIS A 192 15.46 -1.68 -21.45
C HIS A 192 16.07 -2.72 -22.37
N ALA A 193 17.12 -3.41 -21.90
CA ALA A 193 17.80 -4.47 -22.65
C ALA A 193 16.86 -5.65 -22.98
N LEU A 194 15.74 -5.77 -22.25
CA LEU A 194 14.71 -6.79 -22.44
C LEU A 194 13.42 -6.25 -23.10
N GLY A 195 13.40 -5.00 -23.55
CA GLY A 195 12.34 -4.44 -24.40
C GLY A 195 11.29 -3.57 -23.71
N LEU A 196 11.51 -3.17 -22.46
CA LEU A 196 10.64 -2.22 -21.75
C LEU A 196 11.08 -0.77 -22.02
N SER A 197 10.16 0.15 -22.28
CA SER A 197 10.45 1.57 -22.51
C SER A 197 10.11 2.44 -21.30
N HIS A 198 10.60 3.68 -21.29
CA HIS A 198 10.17 4.67 -20.29
C HIS A 198 8.66 4.94 -20.33
N ALA A 199 8.04 5.03 -19.16
CA ALA A 199 6.60 5.25 -18.99
C ALA A 199 6.08 6.57 -19.60
N HIS A 200 6.94 7.59 -19.68
CA HIS A 200 6.60 8.94 -20.15
C HIS A 200 6.84 9.17 -21.66
N ASN A 201 7.47 8.22 -22.36
CA ASN A 201 7.86 8.40 -23.78
C ASN A 201 6.87 7.82 -24.78
N GLY A 202 5.82 7.14 -24.31
CA GLY A 202 4.71 6.70 -25.16
C GLY A 202 4.80 5.26 -25.64
N GLY A 203 5.71 4.45 -25.10
CA GLY A 203 6.21 3.27 -25.79
C GLY A 203 7.27 3.65 -26.84
N GLY A 204 7.93 2.66 -27.46
CA GLY A 204 8.74 2.94 -28.66
C GLY A 204 7.85 3.36 -29.85
N SER A 205 8.43 3.52 -31.05
CA SER A 205 7.72 4.09 -32.23
C SER A 205 6.44 3.37 -32.69
N VAL A 206 6.11 2.23 -32.09
CA VAL A 206 4.97 1.35 -32.41
C VAL A 206 3.72 1.71 -31.59
N PHE A 207 3.89 2.14 -30.35
CA PHE A 207 2.80 2.51 -29.46
C PHE A 207 2.79 4.04 -29.33
N ASP A 208 1.62 4.66 -29.43
CA ASP A 208 1.44 6.11 -29.28
C ASP A 208 0.66 6.35 -27.98
N ALA A 209 1.16 5.79 -26.87
CA ALA A 209 0.45 5.75 -25.60
C ALA A 209 1.44 5.86 -24.45
N THR A 210 1.39 6.93 -23.65
CA THR A 210 2.14 7.02 -22.39
C THR A 210 1.37 6.32 -21.28
N VAL A 211 2.07 5.87 -20.24
CA VAL A 211 1.40 5.48 -19.00
C VAL A 211 0.62 6.69 -18.46
N PRO A 212 -0.66 6.54 -18.05
CA PRO A 212 -1.40 7.62 -17.41
C PRO A 212 -0.68 8.13 -16.16
N VAL A 213 -0.76 9.43 -15.89
CA VAL A 213 0.00 10.09 -14.80
C VAL A 213 -0.26 9.50 -13.41
N GLU A 214 -1.46 8.92 -13.19
CA GLU A 214 -1.82 8.22 -11.95
C GLU A 214 -1.00 6.95 -11.70
N TYR A 215 -0.33 6.40 -12.73
CA TYR A 215 0.44 5.16 -12.70
C TYR A 215 1.88 5.34 -13.21
N ASP A 216 2.27 6.56 -13.55
CA ASP A 216 3.61 6.90 -14.02
C ASP A 216 4.45 7.36 -12.82
N SER A 217 4.83 6.40 -11.98
CA SER A 217 5.75 6.58 -10.85
C SER A 217 6.51 5.28 -10.56
N MET A 218 7.59 5.38 -9.79
CA MET A 218 8.38 4.22 -9.34
C MET A 218 7.57 3.23 -8.50
N GLU A 219 6.44 3.64 -7.91
CA GLU A 219 5.53 2.71 -7.21
C GLU A 219 4.90 1.67 -8.14
N TYR A 220 4.79 1.99 -9.44
CA TYR A 220 4.16 1.10 -10.42
C TYR A 220 5.15 0.54 -11.44
N THR A 221 6.20 1.28 -11.78
CA THR A 221 7.22 0.84 -12.75
C THR A 221 8.55 1.50 -12.49
N VAL A 222 9.63 0.71 -12.44
CA VAL A 222 11.00 1.26 -12.38
C VAL A 222 11.37 2.03 -13.65
N MET A 223 10.59 1.91 -14.73
CA MET A 223 10.77 2.63 -15.99
C MET A 223 10.21 4.06 -15.98
N SER A 224 9.57 4.46 -14.88
CA SER A 224 9.24 5.87 -14.67
C SER A 224 10.49 6.68 -14.31
N TYR A 225 10.43 7.99 -14.50
CA TYR A 225 11.41 8.95 -13.98
C TYR A 225 10.84 9.77 -12.82
N ARG A 226 9.62 9.44 -12.37
CA ARG A 226 8.95 10.11 -11.27
C ARG A 226 9.04 9.26 -10.01
N GLY A 227 9.48 9.85 -8.91
CA GLY A 227 9.49 9.17 -7.62
C GLY A 227 8.09 8.74 -7.19
N HIS A 228 7.11 9.62 -7.33
CA HIS A 228 5.74 9.41 -6.83
C HIS A 228 4.67 10.03 -7.75
N VAL A 229 3.43 9.62 -7.53
CA VAL A 229 2.25 10.09 -8.28
C VAL A 229 2.05 11.60 -8.10
N LEU A 230 1.72 12.30 -9.19
CA LEU A 230 1.30 13.72 -9.26
C LEU A 230 2.28 14.80 -8.78
N GLY A 231 3.45 14.49 -8.20
CA GLY A 231 4.37 15.52 -7.68
C GLY A 231 5.69 15.68 -8.40
N ASP A 232 6.21 14.66 -9.09
CA ASP A 232 7.55 14.77 -9.65
C ASP A 232 7.59 15.21 -11.12
N THR A 233 8.60 16.01 -11.44
CA THR A 233 8.97 16.31 -12.83
C THR A 233 9.74 15.13 -13.40
N VAL A 234 9.80 14.97 -14.73
CA VAL A 234 10.68 13.95 -15.36
C VAL A 234 12.18 14.34 -15.30
N THR A 235 12.60 15.10 -14.29
CA THR A 235 13.96 15.68 -14.21
C THR A 235 14.89 15.01 -13.20
N GLY A 236 14.39 14.07 -12.39
CA GLY A 236 15.18 13.21 -11.51
C GLY A 236 14.48 12.92 -10.18
N TYR A 237 14.96 11.90 -9.47
CA TYR A 237 14.36 11.41 -8.22
C TYR A 237 14.71 12.26 -7.00
N GLY A 238 13.72 12.49 -6.12
CA GLY A 238 13.86 13.16 -4.82
C GLY A 238 14.06 12.20 -3.63
N ASN A 239 14.06 10.90 -3.87
CA ASN A 239 14.04 9.84 -2.85
C ASN A 239 15.24 9.88 -1.88
N GLU A 240 15.01 9.35 -0.68
CA GLU A 240 16.11 9.06 0.25
C GLU A 240 17.03 7.94 -0.27
N THR A 241 18.21 7.79 0.33
CA THR A 241 19.28 6.89 -0.14
C THR A 241 18.81 5.46 -0.41
N TYR A 242 17.95 4.89 0.45
CA TYR A 242 17.42 3.52 0.33
C TYR A 242 15.92 3.48 0.00
N GLY A 243 15.40 4.60 -0.53
CA GLY A 243 13.99 4.79 -0.86
C GLY A 243 13.62 4.33 -2.27
N PHE A 244 14.39 3.42 -2.88
CA PHE A 244 14.17 2.96 -4.25
C PHE A 244 13.66 1.53 -4.29
N ALA A 245 12.95 1.20 -5.38
CA ALA A 245 12.40 -0.13 -5.63
C ALA A 245 13.49 -1.21 -5.57
N GLN A 246 13.19 -2.29 -4.86
CA GLN A 246 14.09 -3.42 -4.62
C GLN A 246 13.92 -4.52 -5.68
N THR A 247 12.74 -4.59 -6.31
CA THR A 247 12.39 -5.52 -7.38
C THR A 247 11.85 -4.77 -8.60
N LEU A 248 11.56 -5.52 -9.66
CA LEU A 248 10.57 -5.08 -10.67
C LEU A 248 9.25 -4.75 -9.97
N MET A 249 8.57 -3.70 -10.44
CA MET A 249 7.30 -3.25 -9.88
C MET A 249 6.11 -3.76 -10.70
N ILE A 250 4.88 -3.53 -10.22
CA ILE A 250 3.65 -4.16 -10.74
C ILE A 250 3.55 -4.14 -12.29
N LEU A 251 3.78 -2.98 -12.92
CA LEU A 251 3.65 -2.86 -14.37
C LEU A 251 4.85 -3.47 -15.11
N ASP A 252 6.05 -3.43 -14.53
CA ASP A 252 7.23 -4.07 -15.11
C ASP A 252 7.01 -5.58 -15.25
N ILE A 253 6.52 -6.21 -14.17
CA ILE A 253 6.18 -7.63 -14.14
C ILE A 253 5.12 -7.93 -15.21
N LEU A 254 4.02 -7.17 -15.23
CA LEU A 254 2.94 -7.42 -16.19
C LEU A 254 3.39 -7.27 -17.65
N ALA A 255 4.23 -6.27 -17.95
CA ALA A 255 4.77 -6.06 -19.28
C ALA A 255 5.72 -7.18 -19.70
N LEU A 256 6.61 -7.62 -18.82
CA LEU A 256 7.49 -8.76 -19.09
C LEU A 256 6.70 -10.06 -19.31
N GLN A 257 5.64 -10.27 -18.54
CA GLN A 257 4.75 -11.42 -18.73
C GLN A 257 3.96 -11.34 -20.04
N TYR A 258 3.61 -10.14 -20.50
CA TYR A 258 3.07 -9.95 -21.84
C TYR A 258 4.10 -10.30 -22.94
N LEU A 259 5.36 -9.86 -22.78
CA LEU A 259 6.43 -10.14 -23.73
C LEU A 259 6.82 -11.62 -23.77
N TYR A 260 6.96 -12.27 -22.62
CA TYR A 260 7.63 -13.56 -22.49
C TYR A 260 6.77 -14.66 -21.85
N GLY A 261 5.60 -14.32 -21.31
CA GLY A 261 4.72 -15.21 -20.56
C GLY A 261 5.09 -15.26 -19.08
N ALA A 262 4.11 -15.48 -18.20
CA ALA A 262 4.33 -15.59 -16.76
C ALA A 262 5.00 -16.91 -16.33
N ASN A 263 5.98 -16.82 -15.44
CA ASN A 263 6.70 -17.98 -14.91
C ASN A 263 6.05 -18.52 -13.61
N TYR A 264 5.13 -19.47 -13.78
CA TYR A 264 4.46 -20.19 -12.69
C TYR A 264 5.30 -21.34 -12.11
N SER A 265 6.59 -21.45 -12.46
CA SER A 265 7.50 -22.40 -11.80
C SER A 265 8.25 -21.79 -10.62
N THR A 266 8.30 -20.45 -10.55
CA THR A 266 8.87 -19.70 -9.43
C THR A 266 8.03 -19.87 -8.18
N ASN A 267 8.66 -20.22 -7.05
CA ASN A 267 8.01 -20.36 -5.74
C ASN A 267 6.71 -21.18 -5.73
N ASN A 268 6.54 -22.12 -6.67
CA ASN A 268 5.26 -22.77 -6.98
C ASN A 268 4.76 -23.83 -5.96
N THR A 269 5.18 -23.67 -4.72
CA THR A 269 4.77 -24.44 -3.54
C THR A 269 4.51 -23.46 -2.41
N ASN A 270 3.79 -23.89 -1.37
CA ASN A 270 3.53 -23.06 -0.19
C ASN A 270 4.77 -22.29 0.31
N THR A 271 4.67 -20.97 0.26
CA THR A 271 5.72 -20.04 0.61
C THR A 271 5.26 -19.13 1.75
N VAL A 272 6.03 -19.12 2.84
CA VAL A 272 5.84 -18.16 3.93
C VAL A 272 6.79 -16.98 3.73
N TYR A 273 6.21 -15.81 3.53
CA TYR A 273 6.88 -14.53 3.42
C TYR A 273 6.88 -13.85 4.79
N THR A 274 8.05 -13.45 5.26
CA THR A 274 8.21 -12.69 6.53
C THR A 274 9.17 -11.53 6.31
N TRP A 275 9.00 -10.43 7.06
CA TRP A 275 9.93 -9.30 7.03
C TRP A 275 10.44 -8.96 8.42
N ASP A 276 11.71 -8.59 8.54
CA ASP A 276 12.28 -8.12 9.80
C ASP A 276 11.90 -6.64 10.05
N PRO A 277 11.27 -6.30 11.20
CA PRO A 277 10.81 -4.94 11.50
C PRO A 277 11.95 -3.93 11.74
N THR A 278 13.20 -4.40 11.90
CA THR A 278 14.37 -3.59 12.23
C THR A 278 15.32 -3.38 11.06
N THR A 279 15.36 -4.32 10.11
CA THR A 279 16.24 -4.27 8.94
C THR A 279 15.49 -4.18 7.61
N GLY A 280 14.20 -4.55 7.56
CA GLY A 280 13.43 -4.66 6.33
C GLY A 280 13.76 -5.91 5.52
N GLU A 281 14.55 -6.83 6.08
CA GLU A 281 14.95 -8.06 5.39
C GLU A 281 13.76 -8.98 5.17
N MET A 282 13.51 -9.31 3.91
CA MET A 282 12.56 -10.34 3.50
C MET A 282 13.16 -11.72 3.73
N SER A 283 12.35 -12.67 4.18
CA SER A 283 12.69 -14.10 4.21
C SER A 283 11.59 -14.95 3.58
N LEU A 284 12.01 -16.01 2.89
CA LEU A 284 11.14 -17.03 2.31
C LEU A 284 11.32 -18.33 3.07
N ASN A 285 10.25 -18.86 3.68
CA ASN A 285 10.30 -20.08 4.48
C ASN A 285 11.43 -20.06 5.55
N GLY A 286 11.65 -18.88 6.15
CA GLY A 286 12.70 -18.64 7.14
C GLY A 286 14.12 -18.45 6.59
N VAL A 287 14.29 -18.38 5.26
CA VAL A 287 15.56 -18.09 4.60
C VAL A 287 15.61 -16.63 4.17
N GLY A 288 16.47 -15.83 4.80
CA GLY A 288 16.70 -14.42 4.45
C GLY A 288 17.16 -14.25 3.01
N GLN A 289 16.63 -13.21 2.37
CA GLN A 289 16.93 -12.86 0.98
C GLN A 289 18.00 -11.77 0.86
N GLY A 290 18.46 -11.18 1.97
CA GLY A 290 19.30 -9.98 1.96
C GLY A 290 18.50 -8.74 2.35
N ALA A 291 19.14 -7.88 3.14
CA ALA A 291 18.51 -6.71 3.73
C ALA A 291 18.91 -5.41 2.98
N PRO A 292 18.00 -4.45 2.82
CA PRO A 292 18.35 -3.15 2.24
C PRO A 292 19.47 -2.45 3.03
N GLY A 293 20.36 -1.77 2.29
CA GLY A 293 21.58 -1.18 2.85
C GLY A 293 22.45 -2.13 3.67
N ASP A 294 22.54 -3.39 3.26
CA ASP A 294 23.28 -4.49 3.92
C ASP A 294 22.87 -4.73 5.38
N GLY A 295 21.61 -4.45 5.72
CA GLY A 295 21.06 -4.71 7.05
C GLY A 295 21.54 -3.75 8.13
N ALA A 296 22.05 -2.56 7.73
CA ALA A 296 22.46 -1.53 8.68
C ALA A 296 21.28 -0.98 9.53
N GLY A 297 20.04 -1.21 9.11
CA GLY A 297 18.83 -0.69 9.73
C GLY A 297 18.75 0.84 9.66
N GLY A 298 17.93 1.45 10.52
CA GLY A 298 17.75 2.91 10.54
C GLY A 298 17.20 3.44 9.22
N ALA A 299 17.92 4.34 8.55
CA ALA A 299 17.51 4.88 7.25
C ALA A 299 17.50 3.83 6.11
N ALA A 300 18.14 2.67 6.32
CA ALA A 300 18.09 1.54 5.38
C ALA A 300 16.93 0.57 5.65
N ASN A 301 16.25 0.68 6.80
CA ASN A 301 15.11 -0.17 7.13
C ASN A 301 13.91 0.25 6.30
N ARG A 302 13.88 -0.16 5.03
CA ARG A 302 12.86 0.14 4.04
C ARG A 302 12.40 -1.12 3.35
N ILE A 303 11.11 -1.18 3.04
CA ILE A 303 10.55 -2.26 2.23
C ILE A 303 9.84 -1.57 1.07
N PHE A 304 10.28 -1.86 -0.16
CA PHE A 304 9.69 -1.32 -1.37
C PHE A 304 9.86 -2.30 -2.53
N LEU A 305 8.93 -3.23 -2.66
CA LEU A 305 9.00 -4.31 -3.65
C LEU A 305 7.62 -4.80 -4.07
N THR A 306 7.57 -5.51 -5.19
CA THR A 306 6.40 -6.28 -5.62
C THR A 306 6.65 -7.78 -5.47
N VAL A 307 5.69 -8.50 -4.88
CA VAL A 307 5.72 -9.96 -4.74
C VAL A 307 5.17 -10.62 -6.00
N TRP A 308 5.94 -11.59 -6.53
CA TRP A 308 5.51 -12.56 -7.53
C TRP A 308 5.66 -13.97 -6.95
N ASP A 309 4.56 -14.72 -6.99
CA ASP A 309 4.53 -16.15 -6.68
C ASP A 309 3.95 -16.90 -7.89
N GLY A 310 4.43 -18.13 -8.13
CA GLY A 310 3.99 -18.97 -9.24
C GLY A 310 2.97 -20.03 -8.84
N GLY A 311 2.66 -20.20 -7.57
CA GLY A 311 1.65 -21.14 -7.09
C GLY A 311 1.89 -21.59 -5.66
N GLY A 312 0.84 -21.97 -4.95
CA GLY A 312 1.02 -22.49 -3.61
C GLY A 312 -0.21 -22.30 -2.77
N TYR A 313 0.03 -22.35 -1.46
CA TYR A 313 -0.84 -21.76 -0.46
C TYR A 313 0.09 -20.89 0.39
N ASP A 314 0.14 -19.62 0.02
CA ASP A 314 1.22 -18.71 0.38
C ASP A 314 0.76 -17.79 1.51
N THR A 315 1.69 -17.41 2.38
CA THR A 315 1.36 -16.71 3.64
C THR A 315 2.22 -15.48 3.81
N TYR A 316 1.60 -14.33 4.04
CA TYR A 316 2.28 -13.21 4.70
C TYR A 316 2.21 -13.44 6.21
N ASP A 317 3.35 -13.75 6.83
CA ASP A 317 3.46 -13.91 8.29
C ASP A 317 4.18 -12.70 8.88
N LEU A 318 3.38 -11.82 9.50
CA LEU A 318 3.80 -10.57 10.12
C LEU A 318 3.62 -10.60 11.64
N SER A 319 3.56 -11.80 12.23
CA SER A 319 3.42 -12.01 13.67
C SER A 319 4.53 -11.41 14.54
N ASN A 320 5.62 -10.97 13.91
CA ASN A 320 6.73 -10.27 14.57
C ASN A 320 6.56 -8.74 14.61
N TYR A 321 5.50 -8.18 14.00
CA TYR A 321 5.16 -6.76 14.06
C TYR A 321 4.29 -6.44 15.28
N ALA A 322 4.45 -5.22 15.78
CA ALA A 322 3.64 -4.65 16.87
C ALA A 322 2.99 -3.31 16.47
N THR A 323 3.14 -2.93 15.22
CA THR A 323 2.44 -1.82 14.58
C THR A 323 1.04 -2.27 14.18
N ASN A 324 0.14 -1.32 13.96
CA ASN A 324 -1.13 -1.57 13.28
C ASN A 324 -0.81 -1.83 11.81
N LEU A 325 -1.09 -3.03 11.34
CA LEU A 325 -0.84 -3.45 9.96
C LEU A 325 -2.04 -3.10 9.06
N GLU A 326 -1.77 -2.66 7.84
CA GLU A 326 -2.78 -2.56 6.78
C GLU A 326 -2.40 -3.54 5.66
N LEU A 327 -3.03 -4.71 5.63
CA LEU A 327 -2.73 -5.79 4.69
C LEU A 327 -3.81 -5.89 3.63
N ASP A 328 -3.41 -5.84 2.37
CA ASP A 328 -4.29 -6.03 1.23
C ASP A 328 -3.73 -7.12 0.32
N LEU A 329 -4.35 -8.30 0.33
CA LEU A 329 -3.91 -9.46 -0.45
C LEU A 329 -4.41 -9.43 -1.90
N ARG A 330 -5.14 -8.39 -2.31
CA ARG A 330 -5.67 -8.30 -3.67
C ARG A 330 -4.55 -8.07 -4.68
N PRO A 331 -4.68 -8.61 -5.90
CA PRO A 331 -3.71 -8.38 -6.97
C PRO A 331 -3.61 -6.88 -7.32
N GLY A 332 -2.37 -6.38 -7.43
CA GLY A 332 -2.08 -4.98 -7.74
C GLY A 332 -2.34 -3.98 -6.60
N MET A 333 -2.69 -4.46 -5.40
CA MET A 333 -2.81 -3.63 -4.20
C MET A 333 -1.53 -3.72 -3.36
N GLN A 334 -1.43 -2.81 -2.40
CA GLN A 334 -0.27 -2.63 -1.54
C GLN A 334 -0.63 -2.73 -0.06
N SER A 335 0.32 -3.19 0.73
CA SER A 335 0.21 -3.34 2.19
C SER A 335 1.19 -2.42 2.91
N VAL A 336 0.79 -1.91 4.08
CA VAL A 336 1.63 -1.13 4.99
C VAL A 336 1.86 -1.94 6.27
N PHE A 337 3.11 -2.30 6.53
CA PHE A 337 3.50 -2.99 7.77
C PHE A 337 3.92 -2.00 8.85
N SER A 338 4.55 -0.91 8.45
CA SER A 338 5.01 0.15 9.37
C SER A 338 5.32 1.41 8.60
N GLN A 339 4.81 2.56 9.07
CA GLN A 339 5.16 3.88 8.54
C GLN A 339 6.68 4.11 8.55
N ALA A 340 7.39 3.57 9.53
CA ALA A 340 8.84 3.73 9.65
C ALA A 340 9.65 2.96 8.57
N GLN A 341 9.00 2.01 7.88
CA GLN A 341 9.60 1.23 6.80
C GLN A 341 9.14 1.67 5.41
N LEU A 342 8.22 2.63 5.31
CA LEU A 342 7.88 3.24 4.02
C LEU A 342 9.07 4.05 3.51
N SER A 343 9.30 3.96 2.20
CA SER A 343 10.32 4.72 1.51
C SER A 343 9.91 6.18 1.35
N ASP A 344 10.77 7.11 1.77
CA ASP A 344 10.63 8.54 1.46
C ASP A 344 10.96 8.75 -0.03
N LEU A 345 9.94 9.12 -0.80
CA LEU A 345 10.02 9.33 -2.25
C LEU A 345 10.44 10.76 -2.61
N GLY A 346 10.72 11.61 -1.63
CA GLY A 346 11.03 13.02 -1.78
C GLY A 346 9.81 13.92 -1.57
N ASP A 347 10.05 15.23 -1.47
CA ASP A 347 9.02 16.27 -1.34
C ASP A 347 8.01 16.08 -0.17
N GLY A 348 8.39 15.28 0.84
CA GLY A 348 7.54 14.95 1.98
C GLY A 348 6.45 13.92 1.66
N VAL A 349 6.66 13.10 0.63
CA VAL A 349 5.77 12.04 0.20
C VAL A 349 6.44 10.69 0.45
N ASP A 350 5.79 9.86 1.26
CA ASP A 350 6.18 8.46 1.43
C ASP A 350 5.51 7.58 0.36
N ALA A 351 6.08 6.41 0.10
CA ALA A 351 5.45 5.38 -0.71
C ALA A 351 4.10 4.98 -0.14
N SER A 352 3.15 4.65 -1.01
CA SER A 352 1.80 4.22 -0.64
C SER A 352 1.73 2.84 0.02
N GLY A 353 2.82 2.08 0.00
CA GLY A 353 2.91 0.75 0.59
C GLY A 353 4.35 0.26 0.72
N ASN A 354 4.54 -0.71 1.62
CA ASN A 354 5.79 -1.45 1.80
C ASN A 354 5.93 -2.54 0.73
N VAL A 355 4.89 -3.34 0.59
CA VAL A 355 4.85 -4.49 -0.31
C VAL A 355 3.65 -4.36 -1.22
N TYR A 356 3.86 -4.62 -2.49
CA TYR A 356 2.84 -4.61 -3.53
C TYR A 356 2.64 -6.05 -4.04
N ASN A 357 1.41 -6.40 -4.42
CA ASN A 357 1.14 -7.70 -5.05
C ASN A 357 1.15 -7.56 -6.57
N ALA A 358 1.79 -8.50 -7.28
CA ALA A 358 1.69 -8.54 -8.73
C ALA A 358 0.23 -8.67 -9.20
N LEU A 359 -0.06 -8.16 -10.39
CA LEU A 359 -1.35 -8.40 -11.04
C LEU A 359 -1.42 -9.85 -11.54
N MET A 360 -2.62 -10.41 -11.56
CA MET A 360 -2.84 -11.71 -12.22
C MET A 360 -2.58 -11.61 -13.72
N PHE A 361 -1.92 -12.64 -14.25
CA PHE A 361 -1.75 -12.83 -15.69
C PHE A 361 -2.75 -13.87 -16.21
N GLY A 362 -3.52 -13.53 -17.24
CA GLY A 362 -4.47 -14.46 -17.87
C GLY A 362 -5.58 -14.99 -16.94
N ASN A 363 -6.00 -14.21 -15.94
CA ASN A 363 -6.96 -14.61 -14.88
C ASN A 363 -6.55 -15.87 -14.12
N ASN A 364 -5.24 -16.16 -14.05
CA ASN A 364 -4.73 -17.27 -13.27
C ASN A 364 -4.43 -16.78 -11.85
N THR A 365 -5.10 -17.40 -10.87
CA THR A 365 -4.99 -17.07 -9.44
C THR A 365 -3.75 -17.65 -8.78
N ALA A 366 -2.90 -18.39 -9.51
CA ALA A 366 -1.72 -19.04 -8.92
C ALA A 366 -0.70 -18.06 -8.31
N SER A 367 -0.74 -16.77 -8.65
CA SER A 367 0.15 -15.78 -8.05
C SER A 367 -0.42 -15.04 -6.85
N LEU A 368 -1.63 -15.40 -6.42
CA LEU A 368 -2.27 -14.77 -5.28
C LEU A 368 -1.65 -15.28 -3.97
N ILE A 369 -1.73 -14.45 -2.94
CA ILE A 369 -1.35 -14.83 -1.58
C ILE A 369 -2.64 -15.21 -0.85
N GLU A 370 -2.75 -16.46 -0.39
CA GLU A 370 -3.98 -16.95 0.22
C GLU A 370 -4.11 -16.58 1.70
N ASN A 371 -3.00 -16.41 2.42
CA ASN A 371 -3.04 -16.35 3.88
C ASN A 371 -2.30 -15.11 4.41
N ALA A 372 -2.81 -14.57 5.52
CA ALA A 372 -2.13 -13.52 6.27
C ALA A 372 -2.24 -13.75 7.77
N ILE A 373 -1.15 -13.48 8.47
CA ILE A 373 -1.06 -13.52 9.92
C ILE A 373 -0.59 -12.14 10.38
N GLY A 374 -1.47 -11.43 11.08
CA GLY A 374 -1.24 -10.14 11.71
C GLY A 374 -0.25 -10.17 12.86
N GLY A 375 0.01 -9.00 13.43
CA GLY A 375 0.97 -8.74 14.49
C GLY A 375 0.32 -8.76 15.88
N SER A 376 0.75 -7.83 16.73
CA SER A 376 0.14 -7.59 18.03
C SER A 376 -0.52 -6.21 18.14
N GLY A 377 -0.66 -5.51 17.01
CA GLY A 377 -1.32 -4.21 16.89
C GLY A 377 -2.78 -4.37 16.48
N ASN A 378 -3.48 -3.27 16.25
CA ASN A 378 -4.84 -3.32 15.70
C ASN A 378 -4.73 -3.40 14.18
N ASP A 379 -4.93 -4.57 13.59
CA ASP A 379 -4.61 -4.83 12.19
C ASP A 379 -5.87 -4.78 11.29
N GLU A 380 -5.76 -4.19 10.10
CA GLU A 380 -6.74 -4.35 9.01
C GLU A 380 -6.18 -5.35 7.99
N ILE A 381 -6.89 -6.46 7.75
CA ILE A 381 -6.47 -7.51 6.82
C ILE A 381 -7.60 -7.79 5.83
N ILE A 382 -7.32 -7.53 4.56
CA ILE A 382 -8.23 -7.72 3.44
C ILE A 382 -7.73 -8.88 2.58
N GLY A 383 -8.58 -9.89 2.40
CA GLY A 383 -8.38 -11.04 1.53
C GLY A 383 -8.45 -10.69 0.04
N ASN A 384 -8.70 -11.69 -0.80
CA ASN A 384 -8.78 -11.55 -2.25
C ASN A 384 -9.87 -12.48 -2.82
N GLU A 385 -9.77 -12.83 -4.10
CA GLU A 385 -10.81 -13.60 -4.79
C GLU A 385 -10.75 -15.12 -4.59
N VAL A 386 -9.83 -15.62 -3.77
CA VAL A 386 -9.68 -17.04 -3.46
C VAL A 386 -9.86 -17.28 -1.97
N ALA A 387 -10.14 -18.53 -1.59
CA ALA A 387 -10.28 -18.92 -0.20
C ALA A 387 -9.05 -18.51 0.64
N ASN A 388 -9.26 -17.61 1.58
CA ASN A 388 -8.24 -17.06 2.44
C ASN A 388 -8.25 -17.66 3.85
N ASN A 389 -7.09 -17.63 4.51
CA ASN A 389 -6.97 -17.88 5.96
C ASN A 389 -6.31 -16.67 6.61
N LEU A 390 -7.11 -15.84 7.27
CA LEU A 390 -6.71 -14.58 7.87
C LEU A 390 -6.72 -14.71 9.40
N GLN A 391 -5.65 -14.26 10.05
CA GLN A 391 -5.50 -14.30 11.49
C GLN A 391 -5.02 -12.95 12.02
N GLY A 392 -5.78 -12.29 12.89
CA GLY A 392 -5.43 -11.00 13.49
C GLY A 392 -4.37 -11.10 14.60
N ASN A 393 -4.43 -12.19 15.38
CA ASN A 393 -3.59 -12.50 16.55
C ASN A 393 -3.93 -11.72 17.81
N GLY A 394 -3.56 -10.46 17.93
CA GLY A 394 -3.85 -9.70 19.13
C GLY A 394 -3.88 -8.22 18.88
N GLY A 395 -4.80 -7.52 19.54
CA GLY A 395 -5.21 -6.18 19.13
C GLY A 395 -6.69 -6.24 18.72
N SER A 396 -7.31 -5.10 18.46
CA SER A 396 -8.67 -5.05 17.92
C SER A 396 -8.59 -5.07 16.40
N ASP A 397 -8.79 -6.22 15.79
CA ASP A 397 -8.49 -6.45 14.37
C ASP A 397 -9.74 -6.35 13.48
N VAL A 398 -9.53 -6.00 12.21
CA VAL A 398 -10.55 -5.97 11.16
C VAL A 398 -10.15 -6.93 10.05
N LEU A 399 -10.90 -8.02 9.87
CA LEU A 399 -10.65 -9.04 8.86
C LEU A 399 -11.78 -9.08 7.81
N ASP A 400 -11.45 -8.90 6.53
CA ASP A 400 -12.38 -8.99 5.40
C ASP A 400 -11.95 -10.13 4.46
N GLY A 401 -12.69 -11.25 4.45
CA GLY A 401 -12.41 -12.41 3.60
C GLY A 401 -12.66 -12.16 2.11
N ARG A 402 -13.64 -11.30 1.80
CA ARG A 402 -14.14 -10.95 0.47
C ARG A 402 -14.85 -12.07 -0.29
N GLU A 403 -14.15 -12.83 -1.13
CA GLU A 403 -14.75 -13.76 -2.10
C GLU A 403 -14.07 -15.11 -1.93
N GLY A 404 -14.79 -16.21 -2.09
CA GLY A 404 -14.25 -17.51 -1.72
C GLY A 404 -14.67 -17.95 -0.32
N SER A 405 -14.21 -19.14 0.09
CA SER A 405 -14.62 -19.76 1.35
C SER A 405 -13.52 -19.56 2.39
N ASP A 406 -13.72 -18.61 3.29
CA ASP A 406 -12.65 -18.07 4.10
C ASP A 406 -12.61 -18.64 5.51
N ILE A 407 -11.44 -18.58 6.13
CA ILE A 407 -11.23 -18.85 7.54
C ILE A 407 -10.68 -17.58 8.18
N LEU A 408 -11.48 -16.95 9.03
CA LEU A 408 -11.13 -15.71 9.71
C LEU A 408 -10.98 -15.98 11.21
N ARG A 409 -9.87 -15.53 11.80
CA ARG A 409 -9.57 -15.68 13.23
C ARG A 409 -9.18 -14.35 13.81
N GLY A 410 -10.03 -13.76 14.64
CA GLY A 410 -9.74 -12.48 15.30
C GLY A 410 -8.50 -12.60 16.18
N GLY A 411 -8.61 -13.35 17.26
CA GLY A 411 -7.49 -13.63 18.14
C GLY A 411 -7.80 -13.15 19.54
N ASN A 412 -6.95 -12.29 20.13
CA ASN A 412 -7.27 -11.62 21.38
C ASN A 412 -7.64 -10.17 21.09
N GLY A 413 -8.82 -9.71 21.49
CA GLY A 413 -9.17 -8.32 21.25
C GLY A 413 -10.66 -8.09 21.13
N THR A 414 -11.04 -7.02 20.46
CA THR A 414 -12.43 -6.79 20.04
C THR A 414 -12.37 -6.75 18.54
N ASP A 415 -12.70 -7.87 17.91
CA ASP A 415 -12.41 -8.09 16.49
C ASP A 415 -13.67 -7.94 15.62
N TYR A 416 -13.47 -7.50 14.38
CA TYR A 416 -14.51 -7.38 13.36
C TYR A 416 -14.18 -8.30 12.19
N LEU A 417 -14.97 -9.36 12.04
CA LEU A 417 -14.77 -10.38 11.02
C LEU A 417 -15.90 -10.31 9.98
N PHE A 418 -15.54 -10.09 8.73
CA PHE A 418 -16.45 -10.03 7.59
C PHE A 418 -16.10 -11.16 6.61
N GLY A 419 -17.00 -12.10 6.38
CA GLY A 419 -16.79 -13.19 5.42
C GLY A 419 -16.77 -12.65 3.98
N ASP A 420 -17.93 -12.25 3.48
CA ASP A 420 -18.21 -12.07 2.06
C ASP A 420 -18.56 -10.62 1.66
N PHE A 421 -17.79 -9.64 2.15
CA PHE A 421 -18.15 -8.22 2.08
C PHE A 421 -17.62 -7.50 0.82
N ASP A 422 -18.49 -6.81 0.06
CA ASP A 422 -18.02 -5.98 -1.07
C ASP A 422 -17.46 -4.64 -0.60
N THR A 423 -16.20 -4.63 -0.17
CA THR A 423 -15.49 -3.39 0.19
C THR A 423 -15.27 -2.42 -0.98
N ASN A 424 -15.58 -2.77 -2.24
CA ASN A 424 -15.51 -1.81 -3.36
C ASN A 424 -16.63 -0.77 -3.33
N ASN A 425 -17.64 -0.97 -2.48
CA ASN A 425 -18.63 0.06 -2.19
C ASN A 425 -18.20 1.02 -1.06
N ARG A 426 -16.95 0.94 -0.56
CA ARG A 426 -16.36 2.03 0.26
C ARG A 426 -16.16 3.32 -0.54
N GLY A 427 -16.28 3.34 -1.88
CA GLY A 427 -16.24 4.58 -2.68
C GLY A 427 -14.92 5.37 -2.60
N THR A 428 -14.78 6.44 -3.39
CA THR A 428 -13.59 7.35 -3.36
C THR A 428 -13.60 8.32 -2.18
N ASN A 429 -14.15 7.89 -1.06
CA ASN A 429 -14.18 8.61 0.19
C ASN A 429 -14.04 7.50 1.21
N PRO A 430 -12.95 7.38 1.98
CA PRO A 430 -12.90 6.37 3.01
C PRO A 430 -14.16 6.60 3.85
N GLY A 431 -15.13 5.68 3.79
CA GLY A 431 -16.02 5.51 4.93
C GLY A 431 -15.09 5.42 6.14
N PRO A 432 -15.45 6.11 7.26
CA PRO A 432 -14.51 6.46 8.31
C PRO A 432 -13.53 5.32 8.48
N THR A 433 -12.26 5.58 8.19
CA THR A 433 -11.18 4.65 8.49
C THR A 433 -11.46 4.23 9.92
N TYR A 434 -11.88 2.97 10.08
CA TYR A 434 -12.18 2.38 11.36
C TYR A 434 -10.85 2.06 12.03
N ASP A 435 -9.99 3.08 12.13
CA ASP A 435 -8.78 3.09 12.92
C ASP A 435 -9.26 2.90 14.36
N GLY A 436 -8.82 1.83 14.99
CA GLY A 436 -9.13 1.50 16.38
C GLY A 436 -8.64 2.56 17.38
N ASP A 437 -8.11 3.70 16.94
CA ASP A 437 -7.89 4.86 17.80
C ASP A 437 -9.19 5.66 17.99
N THR A 438 -10.13 5.13 18.78
CA THR A 438 -11.26 5.93 19.28
C THR A 438 -10.81 7.02 20.28
N GLN A 439 -9.53 7.41 20.26
CA GLN A 439 -8.91 8.37 21.15
C GLN A 439 -8.11 9.42 20.37
N ALA A 440 -8.66 10.63 20.23
CA ALA A 440 -7.88 11.76 19.76
C ALA A 440 -7.20 12.50 20.92
N THR A 441 -6.07 13.17 20.65
CA THR A 441 -5.41 14.05 21.63
C THR A 441 -5.30 15.49 21.15
N LYS A 442 -5.71 16.44 22.01
CA LYS A 442 -5.46 17.88 21.84
C LYS A 442 -4.49 18.38 22.91
N THR A 443 -3.28 18.72 22.49
CA THR A 443 -2.25 19.34 23.31
C THR A 443 -2.52 20.84 23.53
N ALA A 444 -1.97 21.41 24.61
CA ALA A 444 -2.09 22.85 24.89
C ALA A 444 -1.41 23.75 23.82
N ALA A 445 -0.54 23.20 22.97
CA ALA A 445 0.11 23.94 21.89
C ALA A 445 -0.76 24.07 20.63
N GLN A 446 -1.72 23.16 20.44
CA GLN A 446 -2.61 23.17 19.30
C GLN A 446 -3.66 24.27 19.44
N LEU A 447 -3.87 25.05 18.37
CA LEU A 447 -4.85 26.12 18.29
C LEU A 447 -6.11 25.61 17.60
N ASN A 448 -7.25 25.60 18.32
CA ASN A 448 -8.55 25.22 17.80
C ASN A 448 -9.66 26.18 18.24
N ASN A 449 -9.40 27.47 18.16
CA ASN A 449 -10.20 28.52 18.81
C ASN A 449 -11.37 29.08 18.01
N SER A 450 -11.68 28.48 16.88
CA SER A 450 -12.79 28.89 16.02
C SER A 450 -13.18 27.74 15.10
N ARG A 451 -14.38 27.80 14.51
CA ARG A 451 -14.78 26.84 13.47
C ARG A 451 -13.80 26.75 12.29
N ALA A 452 -13.08 27.82 11.97
CA ALA A 452 -12.10 27.82 10.88
C ALA A 452 -10.83 27.03 11.21
N ASN A 453 -10.53 26.86 12.50
CA ASN A 453 -9.36 26.12 13.00
C ASN A 453 -9.79 24.88 13.81
N ALA A 454 -11.03 24.43 13.66
CA ALA A 454 -11.54 23.31 14.44
C ALA A 454 -10.72 22.06 14.13
N ILE A 455 -10.41 21.25 15.15
CA ILE A 455 -9.77 19.95 14.93
C ILE A 455 -10.83 19.05 14.29
N ASN A 456 -10.54 18.54 13.10
CA ASN A 456 -11.41 17.56 12.47
C ASN A 456 -11.15 16.20 13.11
N VAL A 457 -12.17 15.65 13.75
CA VAL A 457 -12.12 14.33 14.40
C VAL A 457 -12.97 13.31 13.66
N THR A 458 -13.40 13.63 12.43
CA THR A 458 -14.27 12.72 11.64
C THR A 458 -13.60 11.37 11.41
N ASP A 459 -12.28 11.37 11.17
CA ASP A 459 -11.53 10.18 10.79
C ASP A 459 -11.13 9.33 12.01
N GLU A 460 -11.33 9.86 13.23
CA GLU A 460 -11.04 9.22 14.52
C GLU A 460 -12.29 8.54 15.13
N ILE A 461 -13.44 8.64 14.45
CA ILE A 461 -14.70 8.08 14.92
C ILE A 461 -14.78 6.60 14.53
N GLY A 462 -14.77 5.71 15.53
CA GLY A 462 -14.75 4.26 15.36
C GLY A 462 -15.65 3.50 16.34
N TYR A 463 -15.65 2.16 16.27
CA TYR A 463 -16.48 1.28 17.11
C TYR A 463 -15.70 0.62 18.27
N GLY A 464 -14.65 1.26 18.76
CA GLY A 464 -13.98 0.81 19.98
C GLY A 464 -14.98 0.69 21.14
N PHE A 465 -14.83 -0.29 22.02
CA PHE A 465 -15.59 -0.25 23.27
C PHE A 465 -14.89 0.70 24.25
N ASP A 466 -15.57 1.78 24.65
CA ASP A 466 -15.13 2.66 25.72
C ASP A 466 -16.19 2.66 26.83
N GLN A 467 -15.80 2.18 28.01
CA GLN A 467 -16.68 2.07 29.17
C GLN A 467 -17.20 3.43 29.67
N ASN A 468 -16.54 4.54 29.30
CA ASN A 468 -16.98 5.89 29.67
C ASN A 468 -17.89 6.51 28.61
N VAL A 469 -18.00 5.90 27.41
CA VAL A 469 -18.79 6.43 26.30
C VAL A 469 -20.05 5.60 26.08
N PHE A 470 -21.19 6.28 26.12
CA PHE A 470 -22.49 5.65 26.00
C PHE A 470 -22.73 5.10 24.58
N PHE A 471 -23.19 3.86 24.48
CA PHE A 471 -23.34 3.13 23.21
C PHE A 471 -22.05 2.96 22.39
N SER A 472 -20.86 3.05 22.98
CA SER A 472 -19.60 2.80 22.25
C SER A 472 -19.55 1.42 21.57
N GLY A 473 -20.26 0.43 22.12
CA GLY A 473 -20.47 -0.88 21.49
C GLY A 473 -21.67 -1.00 20.51
N GLU A 474 -22.49 0.03 20.32
CA GLU A 474 -23.63 0.01 19.38
C GLU A 474 -23.60 1.16 18.35
N GLN A 475 -22.81 2.21 18.59
CA GLN A 475 -22.67 3.41 17.79
C GLN A 475 -21.21 3.82 17.73
N ALA A 476 -20.81 4.38 16.58
CA ALA A 476 -19.46 4.88 16.40
C ALA A 476 -19.22 6.12 17.26
N HIS A 477 -18.03 6.23 17.84
CA HIS A 477 -17.65 7.32 18.72
C HIS A 477 -16.16 7.67 18.62
N VAL A 478 -15.80 8.84 19.15
CA VAL A 478 -14.43 9.26 19.44
C VAL A 478 -14.37 9.91 20.81
N SER A 479 -13.34 9.61 21.57
CA SER A 479 -12.99 10.22 22.85
C SER A 479 -11.79 11.15 22.63
N ILE A 480 -11.81 12.38 23.15
CA ILE A 480 -10.79 13.39 22.85
C ILE A 480 -10.17 13.87 24.14
N THR A 481 -8.95 13.41 24.45
CA THR A 481 -8.19 13.91 25.59
C THR A 481 -7.59 15.28 25.26
N ALA A 482 -8.06 16.33 25.92
CA ALA A 482 -7.75 17.70 25.59
C ALA A 482 -7.15 18.48 26.76
N SER A 483 -6.17 19.34 26.46
CA SER A 483 -5.58 20.28 27.41
C SER A 483 -5.83 21.73 26.98
N GLY A 484 -6.42 22.53 27.86
CA GLY A 484 -6.75 23.93 27.60
C GLY A 484 -5.51 24.80 27.32
N ASN A 485 -5.72 25.94 26.66
CA ASN A 485 -4.67 26.87 26.22
C ASN A 485 -5.07 28.35 26.41
N ASN A 486 -5.97 28.64 27.36
CA ASN A 486 -6.63 29.93 27.57
C ASN A 486 -7.46 30.41 26.38
N GLN A 487 -8.01 29.51 25.57
CA GLN A 487 -8.93 29.82 24.47
C GLN A 487 -10.20 28.96 24.55
N ARG A 488 -11.13 29.20 23.62
CA ARG A 488 -12.20 28.25 23.30
C ARG A 488 -11.60 27.09 22.53
N ASP A 489 -12.19 25.92 22.64
CA ASP A 489 -11.79 24.75 21.85
C ASP A 489 -12.95 24.38 20.91
N PHE A 490 -12.63 24.14 19.64
CA PHE A 490 -13.57 23.75 18.59
C PHE A 490 -13.14 22.43 17.96
N TYR A 491 -14.13 21.56 17.76
CA TYR A 491 -13.99 20.28 17.09
C TYR A 491 -14.99 20.21 15.94
N GLN A 492 -14.60 19.56 14.85
CA GLN A 492 -15.44 19.33 13.68
C GLN A 492 -15.65 17.82 13.52
N PHE A 493 -16.88 17.42 13.24
CA PHE A 493 -17.20 16.03 12.89
C PHE A 493 -18.27 16.00 11.79
N THR A 494 -18.33 14.89 11.07
CA THR A 494 -19.30 14.69 9.99
C THR A 494 -20.23 13.53 10.31
N ILE A 495 -21.52 13.76 10.11
CA ILE A 495 -22.56 12.74 10.22
C ILE A 495 -22.94 12.31 8.81
N LEU A 496 -22.85 11.01 8.54
CA LEU A 496 -23.12 10.45 7.21
C LEU A 496 -24.60 10.12 7.00
N THR A 497 -25.29 9.68 8.05
CA THR A 497 -26.73 9.39 8.01
C THR A 497 -27.47 10.07 9.16
N ALA A 498 -28.75 10.35 8.97
CA ALA A 498 -29.51 11.00 10.03
C ALA A 498 -29.73 10.05 11.21
N GLY A 499 -29.48 10.50 12.44
CA GLY A 499 -29.71 9.69 13.64
C GLY A 499 -29.22 10.33 14.93
N THR A 500 -29.09 9.51 15.98
CA THR A 500 -28.73 9.95 17.33
C THR A 500 -27.30 10.48 17.40
N VAL A 501 -27.11 11.63 18.04
CA VAL A 501 -25.78 12.18 18.39
C VAL A 501 -25.74 12.44 19.89
N ILE A 502 -24.60 12.07 20.49
CA ILE A 502 -24.35 12.29 21.92
C ILE A 502 -22.99 12.96 22.04
N LEU A 503 -22.94 14.04 22.80
CA LEU A 503 -21.69 14.72 23.15
C LEU A 503 -21.65 14.75 24.67
N ASP A 504 -20.56 14.31 25.27
CA ASP A 504 -20.39 14.37 26.72
C ASP A 504 -18.95 14.76 27.06
N ILE A 505 -18.78 15.37 28.23
CA ILE A 505 -17.46 15.74 28.73
C ILE A 505 -17.22 15.10 30.08
N ASP A 506 -16.08 14.43 30.19
CA ASP A 506 -15.56 13.94 31.47
C ASP A 506 -14.44 14.87 31.95
N ALA A 507 -14.65 15.53 33.10
CA ALA A 507 -13.61 16.35 33.71
C ALA A 507 -12.53 15.48 34.37
N THR A 508 -11.27 15.62 33.96
CA THR A 508 -10.16 14.81 34.51
C THR A 508 -9.50 15.46 35.72
N THR A 509 -8.91 16.66 35.57
CA THR A 509 -8.12 17.33 36.62
C THR A 509 -8.42 18.83 36.69
N GLY A 510 -8.87 19.31 37.86
CA GLY A 510 -9.10 20.74 38.12
C GLY A 510 -10.56 21.21 38.04
N GLY A 511 -11.51 20.33 37.70
CA GLY A 511 -12.94 20.59 37.76
C GLY A 511 -13.40 21.64 36.76
N LEU A 512 -13.27 21.34 35.46
CA LEU A 512 -13.88 22.15 34.41
C LEU A 512 -15.41 22.07 34.56
N ASP A 513 -16.02 23.21 34.86
CA ASP A 513 -17.46 23.41 34.72
C ASP A 513 -17.72 23.66 33.24
N ALA A 514 -17.94 22.58 32.49
CA ALA A 514 -17.93 22.64 31.05
C ALA A 514 -19.19 23.34 30.51
N ARG A 515 -19.11 23.84 29.29
CA ARG A 515 -20.26 24.18 28.46
C ARG A 515 -19.98 23.77 27.04
N LEU A 516 -20.94 23.06 26.47
CA LEU A 516 -20.95 22.58 25.10
C LEU A 516 -21.92 23.41 24.28
N ASN A 517 -21.47 23.86 23.10
CA ASN A 517 -22.35 24.38 22.06
C ASN A 517 -22.17 23.55 20.78
N LEU A 518 -23.26 23.07 20.20
CA LEU A 518 -23.26 22.36 18.93
C LEU A 518 -23.75 23.27 17.80
N TYR A 519 -22.97 23.45 16.74
CA TYR A 519 -23.30 24.26 15.57
C TYR A 519 -23.38 23.41 14.30
N ASN A 520 -24.20 23.85 13.33
CA ASN A 520 -24.14 23.31 11.97
C ASN A 520 -23.04 23.98 11.11
N ALA A 521 -22.83 23.49 9.89
CA ALA A 521 -21.87 24.04 8.93
C ALA A 521 -22.04 25.54 8.60
N SER A 522 -23.26 26.07 8.64
CA SER A 522 -23.53 27.50 8.43
C SER A 522 -23.25 28.34 9.68
N GLY A 523 -22.88 27.71 10.78
CA GLY A 523 -22.57 28.35 12.04
C GLY A 523 -23.76 28.71 12.91
N ILE A 524 -24.92 28.12 12.63
CA ILE A 524 -26.13 28.27 13.44
C ILE A 524 -26.03 27.31 14.62
N LEU A 525 -26.27 27.83 15.83
CA LEU A 525 -26.36 27.05 17.05
C LEU A 525 -27.57 26.11 16.98
N ILE A 526 -27.33 24.82 17.19
CA ILE A 526 -28.34 23.75 17.22
C ILE A 526 -28.86 23.59 18.64
N THR A 527 -27.93 23.38 19.57
CA THR A 527 -28.23 23.19 21.00
C THR A 527 -26.98 23.49 21.82
N GLU A 528 -27.18 23.74 23.11
CA GLU A 528 -26.13 23.98 24.09
C GLU A 528 -26.50 23.34 25.42
N ASN A 529 -25.50 22.96 26.23
CA ASN A 529 -25.70 22.51 27.59
C ASN A 529 -24.42 22.74 28.42
N ASP A 530 -24.57 23.15 29.67
CA ASP A 530 -23.50 23.37 30.66
C ASP A 530 -23.56 22.39 31.84
N ASP A 531 -24.72 21.82 32.13
CA ASP A 531 -24.87 20.94 33.28
C ASP A 531 -24.78 19.45 32.88
N GLY A 532 -24.31 18.62 33.82
CA GLY A 532 -24.51 17.18 33.75
C GLY A 532 -25.94 16.76 34.10
N LEU A 533 -26.19 15.44 34.17
CA LEU A 533 -27.52 14.88 34.44
C LEU A 533 -27.97 15.01 35.92
N GLU A 534 -27.74 16.14 36.60
CA GLU A 534 -28.29 16.38 37.94
C GLU A 534 -29.73 16.95 37.88
N ASN A 535 -30.71 16.06 38.13
CA ASN A 535 -32.15 16.32 38.36
C ASN A 535 -33.16 15.91 37.25
N ILE A 536 -32.97 14.74 36.63
CA ILE A 536 -34.12 13.93 36.18
C ILE A 536 -34.35 12.77 37.16
N VAL A 537 -34.84 13.10 38.35
CA VAL A 537 -35.68 12.17 39.11
C VAL A 537 -37.06 12.14 38.42
N GLY A 538 -37.12 11.58 37.20
CA GLY A 538 -38.34 11.64 36.40
C GLY A 538 -38.23 11.32 34.91
N ARG A 539 -37.87 10.07 34.58
CA ARG A 539 -38.24 9.33 33.34
C ARG A 539 -37.77 9.89 31.99
N PHE A 540 -36.83 9.19 31.36
CA PHE A 540 -36.91 8.94 29.91
C PHE A 540 -36.78 7.44 29.67
N GLN A 541 -37.80 6.88 29.01
CA GLN A 541 -37.99 5.45 28.78
C GLN A 541 -37.89 5.21 27.27
N THR A 542 -36.80 4.63 26.81
CA THR A 542 -36.73 3.91 25.53
C THR A 542 -36.79 2.41 25.83
N GLY A 543 -37.95 1.92 26.27
CA GLY A 543 -38.10 0.51 26.67
C GLY A 543 -37.55 0.18 28.06
N GLU A 544 -36.85 -0.96 28.20
CA GLU A 544 -36.45 -1.58 29.48
C GLU A 544 -35.04 -1.20 29.99
N SER A 545 -34.27 -0.33 29.31
CA SER A 545 -32.91 0.02 29.74
C SER A 545 -32.75 1.50 30.14
N PHE A 546 -31.90 1.74 31.15
CA PHE A 546 -31.62 3.04 31.75
C PHE A 546 -30.41 3.70 31.08
N ILE A 547 -30.43 5.02 30.88
CA ILE A 547 -29.26 5.79 30.41
C ILE A 547 -28.51 6.27 31.65
N TYR A 548 -27.29 5.78 31.85
CA TYR A 548 -26.31 6.30 32.79
C TYR A 548 -25.16 6.90 31.97
N ASP A 549 -24.69 8.07 32.38
CA ASP A 549 -23.38 8.54 31.97
C ASP A 549 -22.37 7.86 32.92
N GLU A 550 -21.64 6.87 32.40
CA GLU A 550 -20.74 6.04 33.21
C GLU A 550 -19.38 6.72 33.46
N GLY A 551 -19.01 7.73 32.65
CA GLY A 551 -17.80 8.55 32.78
C GLY A 551 -17.97 9.77 33.68
N SER A 552 -19.16 10.39 33.69
CA SER A 552 -19.42 11.56 34.52
C SER A 552 -19.48 11.23 36.01
N THR A 553 -18.56 11.83 36.77
CA THR A 553 -18.48 11.67 38.23
C THR A 553 -18.89 12.93 38.99
N ILE A 554 -19.12 14.03 38.28
CA ILE A 554 -19.50 15.32 38.87
C ILE A 554 -20.61 16.04 38.07
N PRO A 555 -21.47 16.85 38.70
CA PRO A 555 -22.57 17.55 38.02
C PRO A 555 -22.16 18.59 36.98
N GLN A 556 -20.86 18.91 36.91
CA GLN A 556 -20.23 19.90 36.04
C GLN A 556 -19.86 19.36 34.64
N ASP A 557 -20.08 18.07 34.42
CA ASP A 557 -19.80 17.33 33.19
C ASP A 557 -20.96 17.51 32.20
N SER A 558 -20.82 18.42 31.23
CA SER A 558 -21.90 18.73 30.27
C SER A 558 -22.23 17.56 29.34
N ILE A 559 -23.53 17.34 29.07
CA ILE A 559 -23.99 16.37 28.06
C ILE A 559 -24.99 16.97 27.05
N ILE A 560 -24.84 16.68 25.77
CA ILE A 560 -25.81 17.00 24.71
C ILE A 560 -26.31 15.70 24.11
N TYR A 561 -27.63 15.50 24.12
CA TYR A 561 -28.28 14.39 23.41
C TYR A 561 -29.21 14.93 22.32
N VAL A 562 -28.92 14.58 21.06
CA VAL A 562 -29.74 14.93 19.89
C VAL A 562 -30.31 13.64 19.30
N PRO A 563 -31.58 13.30 19.54
CA PRO A 563 -32.15 12.01 19.13
C PRO A 563 -32.18 11.80 17.61
N THR A 564 -32.20 12.88 16.83
CA THR A 564 -32.09 12.81 15.38
C THR A 564 -31.47 14.10 14.87
N LEU A 565 -30.23 14.00 14.39
CA LEU A 565 -29.53 15.04 13.67
C LEU A 565 -29.38 14.60 12.20
N ALA A 566 -29.49 15.53 11.25
CA ALA A 566 -29.38 15.20 9.83
C ALA A 566 -27.92 14.89 9.44
N ALA A 567 -27.73 14.26 8.28
CA ALA A 567 -26.40 14.14 7.69
C ALA A 567 -25.81 15.53 7.37
N GLY A 568 -24.52 15.71 7.62
CA GLY A 568 -23.80 16.96 7.40
C GLY A 568 -22.62 17.16 8.36
N THR A 569 -21.93 18.29 8.19
CA THR A 569 -20.80 18.68 9.05
C THR A 569 -21.27 19.54 10.22
N TYR A 570 -20.75 19.25 11.39
CA TYR A 570 -21.10 19.88 12.66
C TYR A 570 -19.85 20.30 13.42
N TYR A 571 -20.03 21.26 14.34
CA TYR A 571 -18.95 21.79 15.16
C TYR A 571 -19.35 21.80 16.63
N VAL A 572 -18.49 21.27 17.50
CA VAL A 572 -18.62 21.38 18.96
C VAL A 572 -17.70 22.49 19.43
N GLU A 573 -18.21 23.40 20.26
CA GLU A 573 -17.42 24.38 21.01
C GLU A 573 -17.42 23.97 22.49
N VAL A 574 -16.24 23.87 23.07
CA VAL A 574 -16.00 23.55 24.48
C VAL A 574 -15.42 24.76 25.20
N PHE A 575 -15.99 25.08 26.36
CA PHE A 575 -15.49 26.14 27.22
C PHE A 575 -15.94 26.02 28.67
N GLN A 576 -15.46 26.91 29.53
CA GLN A 576 -15.85 26.94 30.93
C GLN A 576 -17.07 27.85 31.17
N TRP A 577 -18.07 27.32 31.86
CA TRP A 577 -19.18 28.06 32.41
C TRP A 577 -18.75 28.98 33.58
N ASP A 578 -19.40 30.13 33.68
CA ASP A 578 -19.21 31.09 34.77
C ASP A 578 -20.53 31.82 35.05
N GLU A 579 -21.04 31.70 36.27
CA GLU A 579 -22.32 32.30 36.70
C GLU A 579 -22.34 33.84 36.56
N PHE A 580 -21.17 34.48 36.54
CA PHE A 580 -21.05 35.94 36.38
C PHE A 580 -20.75 36.38 34.94
N THR A 581 -20.40 35.45 34.06
CA THR A 581 -20.09 35.69 32.65
C THR A 581 -20.96 34.78 31.79
N PRO A 582 -22.18 35.17 31.41
CA PRO A 582 -23.11 34.31 30.65
C PRO A 582 -22.59 33.85 29.28
N ALA A 583 -21.57 34.54 28.76
CA ALA A 583 -20.86 34.11 27.55
C ALA A 583 -19.89 32.96 27.82
N GLY A 584 -19.61 32.60 29.07
CA GLY A 584 -18.56 31.68 29.54
C GLY A 584 -17.14 32.24 29.40
N ILE A 585 -16.17 31.58 30.04
CA ILE A 585 -14.75 31.91 30.01
C ILE A 585 -13.93 30.82 29.31
N ASN A 586 -12.73 31.17 28.84
CA ASN A 586 -11.87 30.24 28.11
C ASN A 586 -11.42 29.06 28.98
N VAL A 587 -11.14 27.91 28.36
CA VAL A 587 -10.54 26.77 29.07
C VAL A 587 -9.12 27.15 29.45
N ALA A 588 -8.79 27.13 30.74
CA ALA A 588 -7.51 27.61 31.23
C ALA A 588 -6.33 26.77 30.70
N ALA A 589 -5.15 27.36 30.57
CA ALA A 589 -3.97 26.62 30.14
C ALA A 589 -3.64 25.47 31.11
N GLY A 590 -3.56 24.25 30.59
CA GLY A 590 -3.29 23.04 31.39
C GLY A 590 -4.49 22.54 32.21
N GLN A 591 -5.70 23.03 31.91
CA GLN A 591 -6.95 22.45 32.41
C GLN A 591 -7.41 21.38 31.43
N ASP A 592 -7.41 20.14 31.88
CA ASP A 592 -7.62 18.97 31.03
C ASP A 592 -9.09 18.48 31.11
N TYR A 593 -9.60 17.97 30.00
CA TYR A 593 -10.93 17.37 29.86
C TYR A 593 -10.91 16.26 28.80
N VAL A 594 -11.89 15.37 28.85
CA VAL A 594 -12.17 14.43 27.75
C VAL A 594 -13.49 14.84 27.11
N LEU A 595 -13.54 14.98 25.78
CA LEU A 595 -14.77 15.17 25.02
C LEU A 595 -15.09 13.89 24.25
N ASN A 596 -16.25 13.31 24.50
CA ASN A 596 -16.73 12.15 23.79
C ASN A 596 -17.79 12.57 22.76
N ILE A 597 -17.71 12.05 21.54
CA ILE A 597 -18.63 12.33 20.42
C ILE A 597 -19.12 11.01 19.86
N THR A 598 -20.39 10.68 20.09
CA THR A 598 -21.08 9.54 19.49
C THR A 598 -21.95 9.99 18.31
N VAL A 599 -21.88 9.28 17.18
CA VAL A 599 -22.59 9.61 15.94
C VAL A 599 -23.43 8.43 15.42
N PRO A 600 -24.48 8.69 14.64
CA PRO A 600 -25.34 7.62 14.16
C PRO A 600 -24.68 6.82 13.03
N VAL A 601 -24.97 5.52 13.05
CA VAL A 601 -24.42 4.52 12.13
C VAL A 601 -25.12 4.54 10.77
N ASP A 602 -24.34 4.63 9.68
CA ASP A 602 -24.85 4.33 8.34
C ASP A 602 -24.76 2.82 8.08
N ASN A 603 -25.81 2.11 8.47
CA ASN A 603 -25.91 0.66 8.27
C ASN A 603 -26.08 0.26 6.80
N THR A 604 -26.16 1.20 5.85
CA THR A 604 -26.26 0.85 4.42
C THR A 604 -24.94 0.33 3.84
N PHE A 605 -23.82 0.57 4.52
CA PHE A 605 -22.53 -0.03 4.19
C PHE A 605 -22.41 -1.48 4.68
N LEU A 606 -22.98 -1.81 5.85
CA LEU A 606 -22.95 -3.17 6.44
C LEU A 606 -23.76 -4.23 5.66
N PHE A 607 -24.48 -3.83 4.62
CA PHE A 607 -25.28 -4.70 3.78
C PHE A 607 -25.05 -4.41 2.29
N ALA A 608 -23.82 -4.03 1.91
CA ALA A 608 -23.44 -4.05 0.50
C ALA A 608 -23.66 -5.46 -0.07
N ASP A 609 -24.13 -5.54 -1.32
CA ASP A 609 -24.52 -6.78 -2.02
C ASP A 609 -23.40 -7.83 -1.84
N PRO A 610 -23.69 -9.04 -1.32
CA PRO A 610 -22.67 -10.06 -1.07
C PRO A 610 -21.89 -10.34 -2.35
N VAL A 611 -20.57 -10.49 -2.21
CA VAL A 611 -19.71 -10.67 -3.39
C VAL A 611 -19.97 -12.04 -4.03
N ASP A 612 -20.24 -13.06 -3.21
CA ASP A 612 -20.72 -14.37 -3.63
C ASP A 612 -21.71 -15.04 -2.64
N GLY A 613 -21.64 -16.36 -2.47
CA GLY A 613 -22.47 -17.12 -1.53
C GLY A 613 -21.70 -18.34 -1.00
N ALA A 614 -20.40 -18.14 -0.79
CA ALA A 614 -19.46 -19.14 -0.30
C ALA A 614 -19.76 -19.52 1.16
N VAL A 615 -18.87 -20.28 1.78
CA VAL A 615 -19.05 -20.74 3.16
C VAL A 615 -17.85 -20.30 3.96
N ASP A 616 -18.10 -19.37 4.89
CA ASP A 616 -17.03 -18.82 5.71
C ASP A 616 -17.03 -19.41 7.12
N TYR A 617 -15.85 -19.42 7.73
CA TYR A 617 -15.62 -19.86 9.10
C TYR A 617 -14.99 -18.71 9.89
N LEU A 618 -15.82 -18.02 10.66
CA LEU A 618 -15.42 -16.87 11.46
C LEU A 618 -15.25 -17.30 12.92
N PHE A 619 -14.06 -17.11 13.46
CA PHE A 619 -13.70 -17.38 14.85
C PHE A 619 -13.30 -16.05 15.51
N GLY A 620 -14.16 -15.53 16.39
CA GLY A 620 -13.81 -14.34 17.19
C GLY A 620 -12.68 -14.65 18.18
N ASP A 621 -12.61 -15.89 18.65
CA ASP A 621 -11.64 -16.37 19.63
C ASP A 621 -11.80 -15.70 21.00
N ALA A 622 -10.93 -14.79 21.44
CA ALA A 622 -10.96 -14.25 22.80
C ALA A 622 -11.30 -12.76 22.83
N GLY A 623 -12.53 -12.44 23.26
CA GLY A 623 -12.97 -11.08 23.52
C GLY A 623 -14.41 -10.85 23.10
N ASP A 624 -14.76 -9.58 22.90
CA ASP A 624 -16.11 -9.18 22.47
C ASP A 624 -16.09 -8.93 20.96
N ASP A 625 -16.45 -9.93 20.17
CA ASP A 625 -16.24 -9.91 18.72
C ASP A 625 -17.52 -9.71 17.92
N TRP A 626 -17.36 -9.10 16.74
CA TRP A 626 -18.41 -8.91 15.74
C TRP A 626 -18.16 -9.78 14.51
N LEU A 627 -19.04 -10.75 14.28
CA LEU A 627 -18.92 -11.71 13.19
C LEU A 627 -20.05 -11.52 12.17
N PHE A 628 -19.69 -11.23 10.93
CA PHE A 628 -20.60 -10.99 9.82
C PHE A 628 -20.29 -11.92 8.65
N GLY A 629 -21.00 -13.04 8.53
CA GLY A 629 -20.84 -13.96 7.37
C GLY A 629 -21.73 -13.65 6.16
N GLN A 630 -22.50 -12.55 6.19
CA GLN A 630 -23.57 -12.15 5.26
C GLN A 630 -24.27 -13.27 4.45
N ALA A 631 -23.84 -13.55 3.21
CA ALA A 631 -24.47 -14.47 2.28
C ALA A 631 -23.68 -15.76 2.12
N GLY A 632 -24.37 -16.86 2.38
CA GLY A 632 -23.70 -18.14 2.41
C GLY A 632 -24.34 -19.02 3.44
N ALA A 633 -23.67 -20.13 3.72
CA ALA A 633 -24.02 -21.01 4.83
C ALA A 633 -22.87 -21.03 5.84
N ASP A 634 -22.72 -19.90 6.53
CA ASP A 634 -21.51 -19.55 7.28
C ASP A 634 -21.53 -20.07 8.71
N TRP A 635 -20.34 -20.22 9.26
CA TRP A 635 -20.11 -20.72 10.60
C TRP A 635 -19.47 -19.64 11.46
N LEU A 636 -20.24 -19.12 12.40
CA LEU A 636 -19.81 -18.06 13.31
C LEU A 636 -19.57 -18.66 14.70
N TYR A 637 -18.33 -18.58 15.17
CA TYR A 637 -17.89 -19.01 16.49
C TYR A 637 -17.38 -17.79 17.27
N GLY A 638 -18.24 -17.19 18.09
CA GLY A 638 -17.84 -16.10 18.98
C GLY A 638 -17.00 -16.57 20.18
N GLY A 639 -16.42 -15.60 20.90
CA GLY A 639 -15.63 -15.78 22.12
C GLY A 639 -16.40 -15.96 23.43
#